data_AF-A0A8T3YJ55-F1
#
_entry.id   AF-A0A8T3YJ55-F1
#
_cell.length_a   1.000
_cell.length_b   1.000
_cell.length_c   1.000
_cell.angle_alpha   90.00
_cell.angle_beta   90.00
_cell.angle_gamma   90.00
#
_symmetry.space_group_name_H-M   'P 1'
#
loop_
_entity.id
_entity.type
_entity.pdbx_description
1 polymer ?
#
loop_
_entity_poly.entity_id
_entity_poly.type
_entity_poly.pdbx_seq_one_letter_code
_entity_poly.pdbx_strand_id
1 'polypeptide(L)'
;MAKKEDIVKLAEKLMNRRENIRNMGIVAHIDHGKCVAPSTRLQLADGSFVTAKELFERASLTGTKAKENESEIVYALSSPVNVFSVDRETGRLVAKEISHAWKLKGGKVLEVRTRNGAKVTTTPEHKYLVFDGNEFSYTEAKDLTIGKRIVTVRKAETVSDSDIGFEALKLLAQKGFYAKVNESARKAILAKTGKKEIPEICRKIRTPLTQQSFYFGVCKGRYRLDDLLMLAETVGCRKEDVLEWVEGIAVKGSCYIKWKPKFSDIFYAAGLMVGDGSDNKLVAGKKLLGDEFRRICKDHGIKTYDRYYPQWGQTREIGASKSFKLLLNALFDYPMKNKAHNVKISAFLQKSPAELGAQFLKGYFDTDGCVEKGRNAITITSVSDQMISELPLFLSRFGCVAIVEKDNTISISGESVKEFMEKIGFLLPEKMEKAREMARKSTGSTVCDLVPMSGLKIAREQLGISKNEVSKHYYKYENEFYVPTKSTYQNLLQKMRQKGITNKIDVSQLCFMEVASIKEGFEETVYDFSVPGTRNFVAETIVVHNSTLADSLIAASGLMSEELAGQQRVMDYEDQEQERGITINAANISLLHTQGGQEYLINLIDTPGHVDFGGEVIRAMRAVDGVILVVDAVEGVMPQTETVVRQALREYVRPVLFINKVDRLINELQLNEQQMQERFLKVISQVNGLISKNVPKGFEDEWSVKVQNGSVTFGSAYNKWAISVPRMATTGISFKQVYECLKSDNQKELAKMSKLSEAILEMVVTHLPNPLKAQKYRMPVIWKGEAESAIGKAMTACDEKGQFAMMVTDVSVDKHSGDIATGRVYSGTISKGVKVNLIGSQKEVMTQKIGLFMGPDFVEAGTVPAGNIVALVGLKDVYAGETISDGEIPPFESFMTEVEPVMTVSIEAKSTKDLPKLIEVIRQLTKEDPNLRATINQETGEHLLSGMGELHLEINQYRIEKHHNVAITVSTPIVVYHETINRESPTLESKSPNKHNKLKMYAEPIPHETLDKLIKSHFEGKVKPKDKEKIAMFQEMGFDIDTSKKIWAVHNQCVLADGTKGIEALHEIRELVIQGFNDAMDAGPLAKEKCFGTMIVLKDATLHEDAIHRGPAQMLPTVTKGCYACMLSADPVFYEPKQTLTITVPEAYLGAVSKELGARRTQITEMRQEGDSSIIIGKAPVKELIGFSSSIRGSTQGRALWTAEYAGYEMLPRELQNPTIRSVRKRKGMDEEVKPASHFLE
;
A
#
# COMPACT_ATOMS: atom_id res chain seq x y z
N MET A 1 -29.42 12.50 11.22
CA MET A 1 -28.36 13.31 10.59
C MET A 1 -28.85 14.75 10.55
N ALA A 2 -28.10 15.70 11.12
CA ALA A 2 -28.35 17.12 10.84
C ALA A 2 -28.18 17.35 9.32
N LYS A 3 -28.91 18.28 8.71
CA LYS A 3 -28.69 18.57 7.28
C LYS A 3 -27.25 19.11 7.13
N LYS A 4 -26.57 18.78 6.04
CA LYS A 4 -25.20 19.25 5.75
C LYS A 4 -25.05 20.77 5.97
N GLU A 5 -26.08 21.53 5.60
CA GLU A 5 -26.18 22.98 5.82
C GLU A 5 -26.17 23.41 7.30
N ASP A 6 -26.73 22.62 8.21
CA ASP A 6 -26.76 22.92 9.66
C ASP A 6 -25.39 22.71 10.29
N ILE A 7 -24.64 21.70 9.81
CA ILE A 7 -23.26 21.42 10.23
C ILE A 7 -22.32 22.54 9.79
N VAL A 8 -22.48 23.02 8.55
CA VAL A 8 -21.69 24.16 8.04
C VAL A 8 -21.95 25.43 8.84
N LYS A 9 -23.22 25.78 9.08
CA LYS A 9 -23.58 26.95 9.91
C LYS A 9 -23.04 26.85 11.34
N LEU A 10 -23.04 25.64 11.90
CA LEU A 10 -22.50 25.40 13.23
C LEU A 10 -20.97 25.52 13.26
N ALA A 11 -20.28 24.99 12.25
CA ALA A 11 -18.84 25.17 12.09
C ALA A 11 -18.48 26.67 11.93
N GLU A 12 -19.21 27.44 11.12
CA GLU A 12 -19.02 28.89 10.98
C GLU A 12 -19.22 29.64 12.30
N LYS A 13 -20.23 29.27 13.08
CA LYS A 13 -20.45 29.84 14.42
C LYS A 13 -19.28 29.52 15.37
N LEU A 14 -18.72 28.31 15.31
CA LEU A 14 -17.66 27.85 16.20
C LEU A 14 -16.27 28.36 15.81
N MET A 15 -16.00 28.55 14.52
CA MET A 15 -14.75 29.18 14.04
C MET A 15 -14.50 30.55 14.69
N ASN A 16 -15.57 31.27 15.01
CA ASN A 16 -15.50 32.59 15.65
C ASN A 16 -15.32 32.53 17.18
N ARG A 17 -15.39 31.33 17.80
CA ARG A 17 -15.24 31.11 19.25
C ARG A 17 -13.93 30.40 19.54
N ARG A 18 -12.82 31.16 19.53
CA ARG A 18 -11.45 30.65 19.66
C ARG A 18 -11.23 29.79 20.91
N GLU A 19 -11.93 30.07 22.00
CA GLU A 19 -11.91 29.28 23.23
C GLU A 19 -12.40 27.83 23.05
N ASN A 20 -13.25 27.60 22.05
CA ASN A 20 -13.90 26.32 21.73
C ASN A 20 -13.20 25.55 20.61
N ILE A 21 -12.07 26.04 20.10
CA ILE A 21 -11.29 25.36 19.06
C ILE A 21 -10.25 24.45 19.71
N ARG A 22 -10.03 23.27 19.14
CA ARG A 22 -8.87 22.42 19.40
C ARG A 22 -8.23 22.02 18.07
N ASN A 23 -6.94 22.26 17.92
CA ASN A 23 -6.18 21.79 16.76
C ASN A 23 -5.29 20.65 17.24
N MET A 24 -5.48 19.46 16.69
CA MET A 24 -4.85 18.23 17.18
C MET A 24 -4.29 17.36 16.06
N GLY A 25 -3.18 16.69 16.34
CA GLY A 25 -2.66 15.60 15.50
C GLY A 25 -2.94 14.23 16.11
N ILE A 26 -3.06 13.19 15.29
CA ILE A 26 -2.92 11.79 15.74
C ILE A 26 -1.54 11.28 15.33
N VAL A 27 -0.88 10.61 16.28
CA VAL A 27 0.41 9.98 16.08
C VAL A 27 0.27 8.52 16.52
N ALA A 28 0.29 7.60 15.56
CA ALA A 28 0.04 6.18 15.79
C ALA A 28 1.25 5.27 15.48
N HIS A 29 1.32 4.17 16.22
CA HIS A 29 2.13 3.00 15.89
C HIS A 29 1.39 2.13 14.85
N ILE A 30 2.13 1.53 13.91
CA ILE A 30 1.59 0.66 12.84
C ILE A 30 0.81 -0.51 13.46
N ASP A 31 -0.43 -0.73 13.00
CA ASP A 31 -1.33 -1.78 13.48
C ASP A 31 -0.89 -3.18 12.98
N HIS A 32 -0.96 -4.20 13.86
CA HIS A 32 -0.85 -5.62 13.49
C HIS A 32 -2.19 -6.16 12.98
N GLY A 33 -2.15 -6.87 11.86
CA GLY A 33 -3.29 -7.17 10.98
C GLY A 33 -4.21 -8.32 11.42
N LYS A 34 -5.42 -8.33 10.84
CA LYS A 34 -6.45 -9.36 10.99
C LYS A 34 -6.14 -10.49 10.02
N CYS A 35 -5.93 -11.72 10.50
CA CYS A 35 -5.34 -12.76 9.65
C CYS A 35 -6.11 -14.07 9.68
N VAL A 36 -5.96 -14.86 8.61
CA VAL A 36 -6.42 -16.25 8.49
C VAL A 36 -5.26 -17.22 8.70
N ALA A 37 -5.56 -18.41 9.22
CA ALA A 37 -4.57 -19.47 9.40
C ALA A 37 -4.05 -20.01 8.05
N PRO A 38 -2.84 -20.59 7.99
CA PRO A 38 -2.23 -21.11 6.77
C PRO A 38 -3.11 -22.10 6.00
N SER A 39 -3.87 -22.91 6.73
CA SER A 39 -4.72 -23.99 6.23
C SER A 39 -6.08 -23.53 5.70
N THR A 40 -6.46 -22.26 5.94
CA THR A 40 -7.76 -21.71 5.53
C THR A 40 -7.85 -21.63 4.01
N ARG A 41 -8.86 -22.24 3.40
CA ARG A 41 -9.07 -22.19 1.95
C ARG A 41 -9.91 -20.99 1.55
N LEU A 42 -9.38 -20.16 0.65
CA LEU A 42 -10.08 -19.07 0.00
C LEU A 42 -10.78 -19.59 -1.26
N GLN A 43 -11.99 -19.09 -1.53
CA GLN A 43 -12.73 -19.41 -2.74
C GLN A 43 -12.43 -18.37 -3.83
N LEU A 44 -11.77 -18.82 -4.89
CA LEU A 44 -11.46 -17.99 -6.05
C LEU A 44 -12.67 -17.84 -6.97
N ALA A 45 -12.73 -16.74 -7.73
CA ALA A 45 -13.82 -16.45 -8.67
C ALA A 45 -13.90 -17.45 -9.84
N ASP A 46 -12.80 -18.16 -10.13
CA ASP A 46 -12.74 -19.25 -11.12
C ASP A 46 -13.35 -20.57 -10.60
N GLY A 47 -13.77 -20.60 -9.33
CA GLY A 47 -14.37 -21.76 -8.66
C GLY A 47 -13.40 -22.68 -7.95
N SER A 48 -12.09 -22.42 -8.06
CA SER A 48 -11.09 -23.19 -7.33
C SER A 48 -10.94 -22.72 -5.88
N PHE A 49 -10.47 -23.63 -5.03
CA PHE A 49 -10.10 -23.34 -3.66
C PHE A 49 -8.58 -23.38 -3.53
N VAL A 50 -8.01 -22.39 -2.86
CA VAL A 50 -6.56 -22.30 -2.61
C VAL A 50 -6.36 -21.97 -1.14
N THR A 51 -5.44 -22.67 -0.47
CA THR A 51 -5.11 -22.33 0.93
C THR A 51 -4.43 -20.97 1.00
N ALA A 52 -4.58 -20.26 2.12
CA ALA A 52 -3.92 -18.98 2.35
C ALA A 52 -2.40 -19.08 2.12
N LYS A 53 -1.77 -20.16 2.60
CA LYS A 53 -0.36 -20.42 2.36
C LYS A 53 -0.02 -20.58 0.86
N GLU A 54 -0.74 -21.41 0.13
CA GLU A 54 -0.49 -21.64 -1.31
C GLU A 54 -0.72 -20.36 -2.13
N LEU A 55 -1.70 -19.55 -1.75
CA LEU A 55 -1.99 -18.29 -2.41
C LEU A 55 -0.86 -17.28 -2.20
N PHE A 56 -0.32 -17.21 -0.98
CA PHE A 56 0.88 -16.43 -0.68
C PHE A 56 2.12 -16.95 -1.43
N GLU A 57 2.33 -18.26 -1.48
CA GLU A 57 3.43 -18.87 -2.26
C GLU A 57 3.29 -18.59 -3.76
N ARG A 58 2.08 -18.55 -4.29
CA ARG A 58 1.83 -18.13 -5.67
C ARG A 58 2.18 -16.65 -5.88
N ALA A 59 1.81 -15.80 -4.93
CA ALA A 59 2.18 -14.39 -4.94
C ALA A 59 3.69 -14.19 -4.82
N SER A 60 4.40 -15.04 -4.07
CA SER A 60 5.86 -14.95 -3.94
C SER A 60 6.63 -15.35 -5.20
N LEU A 61 6.07 -16.27 -6.00
CA LEU A 61 6.68 -16.72 -7.26
C LEU A 61 6.44 -15.75 -8.42
N THR A 62 5.32 -15.03 -8.42
CA THR A 62 4.86 -14.24 -9.56
C THR A 62 4.84 -12.74 -9.28
N GLY A 63 4.58 -12.35 -8.03
CA GLY A 63 4.44 -10.97 -7.58
C GLY A 63 5.76 -10.32 -7.22
N THR A 64 5.69 -9.02 -6.97
CA THR A 64 6.84 -8.20 -6.57
C THR A 64 6.87 -8.14 -5.04
N LYS A 65 8.02 -8.49 -4.43
CA LYS A 65 8.18 -8.40 -2.98
C LYS A 65 8.11 -6.93 -2.57
N ALA A 66 7.03 -6.55 -1.87
CA ALA A 66 6.77 -5.19 -1.45
C ALA A 66 7.38 -4.88 -0.08
N LYS A 67 7.49 -5.89 0.81
CA LYS A 67 8.01 -5.73 2.17
C LYS A 67 8.57 -7.04 2.72
N GLU A 68 9.63 -6.98 3.52
CA GLU A 68 10.18 -8.12 4.26
C GLU A 68 10.91 -7.64 5.53
N ASN A 69 10.45 -8.10 6.69
CA ASN A 69 11.13 -7.97 7.97
C ASN A 69 10.88 -9.21 8.85
N GLU A 70 11.37 -9.23 10.09
CA GLU A 70 11.26 -10.40 10.98
C GLU A 70 9.81 -10.78 11.37
N SER A 71 8.85 -9.86 11.24
CA SER A 71 7.44 -10.07 11.62
C SER A 71 6.48 -10.15 10.43
N GLU A 72 6.86 -9.69 9.23
CA GLU A 72 6.00 -9.67 8.06
C GLU A 72 6.74 -9.82 6.72
N ILE A 73 6.09 -10.47 5.76
CA ILE A 73 6.52 -10.57 4.36
C ILE A 73 5.31 -10.26 3.48
N VAL A 74 5.47 -9.38 2.50
CA VAL A 74 4.38 -8.88 1.66
C VAL A 74 4.77 -8.98 0.19
N TYR A 75 3.85 -9.50 -0.62
CA TYR A 75 3.97 -9.53 -2.07
C TYR A 75 2.79 -8.78 -2.70
N ALA A 76 3.09 -7.85 -3.60
CA ALA A 76 2.13 -7.26 -4.52
C ALA A 76 1.92 -8.24 -5.69
N LEU A 77 0.67 -8.59 -6.01
CA LEU A 77 0.39 -9.55 -7.08
C LEU A 77 0.54 -8.88 -8.45
N SER A 78 1.36 -9.46 -9.33
CA SER A 78 1.54 -9.00 -10.72
C SER A 78 0.51 -9.59 -11.69
N SER A 79 -0.21 -10.63 -11.25
CA SER A 79 -1.22 -11.34 -12.02
C SER A 79 -2.53 -11.34 -11.22
N PRO A 80 -3.66 -10.91 -11.80
CA PRO A 80 -4.92 -10.75 -11.07
C PRO A 80 -5.40 -12.11 -10.53
N VAL A 81 -5.51 -12.23 -9.21
CA VAL A 81 -6.20 -13.34 -8.55
C VAL A 81 -7.52 -12.83 -7.99
N ASN A 82 -8.61 -13.26 -8.59
CA ASN A 82 -9.96 -12.85 -8.18
C ASN A 82 -10.51 -13.79 -7.11
N VAL A 83 -11.02 -13.24 -6.01
CA VAL A 83 -11.78 -13.93 -4.98
C VAL A 83 -13.24 -13.52 -5.01
N PHE A 84 -14.11 -14.40 -4.51
CA PHE A 84 -15.49 -14.00 -4.24
C PHE A 84 -15.57 -13.10 -3.01
N SER A 85 -16.38 -12.07 -3.12
CA SER A 85 -16.66 -11.08 -2.09
C SER A 85 -18.15 -10.76 -2.07
N VAL A 86 -18.68 -10.31 -0.93
CA VAL A 86 -20.09 -9.91 -0.80
C VAL A 86 -20.18 -8.38 -0.79
N ASP A 87 -20.94 -7.83 -1.73
CA ASP A 87 -21.36 -6.44 -1.68
C ASP A 87 -22.40 -6.28 -0.57
N ARG A 88 -22.08 -5.48 0.45
CA ARG A 88 -22.93 -5.27 1.62
C ARG A 88 -24.17 -4.43 1.32
N GLU A 89 -24.15 -3.59 0.29
CA GLU A 89 -25.32 -2.78 -0.06
C GLU A 89 -26.37 -3.60 -0.80
N THR A 90 -25.91 -4.51 -1.66
CA THR A 90 -26.81 -5.29 -2.52
C THR A 90 -26.99 -6.74 -2.07
N GLY A 91 -26.14 -7.27 -1.19
CA GLY A 91 -26.09 -8.68 -0.80
C GLY A 91 -25.59 -9.63 -1.89
N ARG A 92 -25.09 -9.09 -3.01
CA ARG A 92 -24.68 -9.90 -4.18
C ARG A 92 -23.24 -10.36 -4.04
N LEU A 93 -22.96 -11.55 -4.57
CA LEU A 93 -21.61 -12.05 -4.70
C LEU A 93 -20.93 -11.39 -5.92
N VAL A 94 -19.76 -10.81 -5.72
CA VAL A 94 -18.97 -10.14 -6.75
C VAL A 94 -17.54 -10.69 -6.77
N ALA A 95 -16.92 -10.75 -7.95
CA ALA A 95 -15.50 -11.09 -8.08
C ALA A 95 -14.65 -9.84 -7.85
N LYS A 96 -13.64 -9.94 -6.97
CA LYS A 96 -12.72 -8.84 -6.65
C LYS A 96 -11.28 -9.33 -6.63
N GLU A 97 -10.38 -8.51 -7.13
CA GLU A 97 -8.95 -8.82 -7.23
C GLU A 97 -8.26 -8.68 -5.87
N ILE A 98 -7.33 -9.60 -5.58
CA ILE A 98 -6.37 -9.45 -4.49
C ILE A 98 -5.20 -8.62 -4.98
N SER A 99 -4.96 -7.50 -4.31
CA SER A 99 -3.80 -6.64 -4.59
C SER A 99 -2.54 -7.14 -3.89
N HIS A 100 -2.65 -7.53 -2.61
CA HIS A 100 -1.51 -7.91 -1.75
C HIS A 100 -1.77 -9.20 -1.01
N ALA A 101 -0.72 -10.01 -0.88
CA ALA A 101 -0.66 -11.17 0.00
C ALA A 101 0.35 -10.92 1.11
N TRP A 102 -0.10 -11.07 2.34
CA TRP A 102 0.68 -10.84 3.56
C TRP A 102 0.94 -12.17 4.26
N LYS A 103 2.15 -12.36 4.75
CA LYS A 103 2.55 -13.42 5.66
C LYS A 103 3.09 -12.76 6.92
N LEU A 104 2.43 -12.99 8.04
CA LEU A 104 2.69 -12.34 9.31
C LEU A 104 3.08 -13.39 10.35
N LYS A 105 3.87 -12.99 11.35
CA LYS A 105 4.13 -13.82 12.53
C LYS A 105 2.80 -14.12 13.22
N GLY A 106 2.54 -15.39 13.48
CA GLY A 106 1.28 -15.85 14.05
C GLY A 106 1.21 -15.73 15.56
N GLY A 107 0.09 -16.16 16.13
CA GLY A 107 -0.22 -16.08 17.54
C GLY A 107 -1.45 -16.92 17.89
N LYS A 108 -2.23 -16.47 18.89
CA LYS A 108 -3.51 -17.08 19.23
C LYS A 108 -4.46 -17.02 18.02
N VAL A 109 -5.18 -18.11 17.78
CA VAL A 109 -6.21 -18.19 16.73
C VAL A 109 -7.48 -18.85 17.28
N LEU A 110 -8.61 -18.60 16.65
CA LEU A 110 -9.91 -19.20 16.94
C LEU A 110 -10.40 -19.98 15.71
N GLU A 111 -10.57 -21.30 15.84
CA GLU A 111 -11.29 -22.13 14.87
C GLU A 111 -12.79 -21.96 15.11
N VAL A 112 -13.46 -21.21 14.24
CA VAL A 112 -14.91 -21.04 14.23
C VAL A 112 -15.51 -22.10 13.32
N ARG A 113 -16.34 -22.98 13.88
CA ARG A 113 -17.06 -24.01 13.14
C ARG A 113 -18.55 -23.68 13.12
N THR A 114 -19.15 -23.77 11.94
CA THR A 114 -20.58 -23.58 11.69
C THR A 114 -21.33 -24.91 11.74
N ARG A 115 -22.66 -24.85 11.87
CA ARG A 115 -23.55 -26.01 12.03
C ARG A 115 -23.61 -26.93 10.81
N ASN A 116 -23.30 -26.43 9.61
CA ASN A 116 -23.14 -27.25 8.41
C ASN A 116 -21.74 -27.88 8.30
N GLY A 117 -20.84 -27.65 9.28
CA GLY A 117 -19.51 -28.25 9.34
C GLY A 117 -18.39 -27.41 8.71
N ALA A 118 -18.70 -26.25 8.10
CA ALA A 118 -17.66 -25.35 7.59
C ALA A 118 -16.87 -24.74 8.75
N LYS A 119 -15.55 -24.65 8.61
CA LYS A 119 -14.67 -24.15 9.66
C LYS A 119 -13.64 -23.19 9.09
N VAL A 120 -13.40 -22.09 9.80
CA VAL A 120 -12.37 -21.10 9.46
C VAL A 120 -11.59 -20.79 10.73
N THR A 121 -10.26 -20.82 10.63
CA THR A 121 -9.37 -20.48 11.74
C THR A 121 -8.78 -19.10 11.49
N THR A 122 -9.02 -18.17 12.40
CA THR A 122 -8.63 -16.77 12.26
C THR A 122 -8.03 -16.21 13.55
N THR A 123 -7.34 -15.08 13.47
CA THR A 123 -6.97 -14.36 14.70
C THR A 123 -8.23 -13.90 15.45
N PRO A 124 -8.22 -13.77 16.79
CA PRO A 124 -9.38 -13.36 17.58
C PRO A 124 -10.05 -12.06 17.09
N GLU A 125 -9.26 -11.17 16.50
CA GLU A 125 -9.64 -9.85 15.95
C GLU A 125 -10.14 -9.94 14.50
N HIS A 126 -10.29 -11.13 13.93
CA HIS A 126 -10.80 -11.26 12.58
C HIS A 126 -12.33 -11.13 12.55
N LYS A 127 -12.88 -10.39 11.59
CA LYS A 127 -14.32 -10.06 11.54
C LYS A 127 -15.07 -10.99 10.59
N TYR A 128 -16.19 -11.53 11.06
CA TYR A 128 -17.16 -12.35 10.35
C TYR A 128 -18.37 -11.50 9.98
N LEU A 129 -18.85 -11.59 8.74
CA LEU A 129 -20.07 -10.91 8.31
C LEU A 129 -21.29 -11.57 8.96
N VAL A 130 -22.20 -10.76 9.48
CA VAL A 130 -23.49 -11.16 10.07
C VAL A 130 -24.61 -10.35 9.41
N PHE A 131 -25.83 -10.88 9.45
CA PHE A 131 -27.01 -10.22 8.87
C PHE A 131 -28.15 -10.26 9.88
N ASP A 132 -28.83 -9.14 10.06
CA ASP A 132 -29.91 -8.99 11.04
C ASP A 132 -31.32 -8.98 10.41
N GLY A 133 -31.42 -9.21 9.10
CA GLY A 133 -32.68 -9.17 8.36
C GLY A 133 -32.88 -7.88 7.55
N ASN A 134 -32.13 -6.82 7.80
CA ASN A 134 -32.20 -5.57 7.03
C ASN A 134 -30.84 -5.03 6.60
N GLU A 135 -29.75 -5.27 7.33
CA GLU A 135 -28.40 -4.80 6.99
C GLU A 135 -27.31 -5.83 7.32
N PHE A 136 -26.14 -5.68 6.70
CA PHE A 136 -24.97 -6.51 6.97
C PHE A 136 -23.99 -5.79 7.89
N SER A 137 -23.69 -6.41 9.03
CA SER A 137 -22.70 -5.91 9.99
C SER A 137 -21.59 -6.94 10.23
N TYR A 138 -20.57 -6.58 11.00
CA TYR A 138 -19.45 -7.48 11.32
C TYR A 138 -19.44 -7.85 12.81
N THR A 139 -19.07 -9.08 13.12
CA THR A 139 -18.76 -9.56 14.47
C THR A 139 -17.37 -10.19 14.49
N GLU A 140 -16.58 -9.88 15.50
CA GLU A 140 -15.21 -10.41 15.65
C GLU A 140 -15.22 -11.89 16.05
N ALA A 141 -14.15 -12.62 15.73
CA ALA A 141 -14.04 -14.04 16.04
C ALA A 141 -14.19 -14.32 17.55
N LYS A 142 -13.59 -13.46 18.39
CA LYS A 142 -13.73 -13.54 19.85
C LYS A 142 -15.17 -13.32 20.32
N ASP A 143 -15.84 -12.30 19.78
CA ASP A 143 -17.22 -11.93 20.08
C ASP A 143 -18.29 -12.89 19.51
N LEU A 144 -17.90 -13.94 18.78
CA LEU A 144 -18.84 -14.94 18.28
C LEU A 144 -19.28 -15.84 19.44
N THR A 145 -20.57 -16.13 19.50
CA THR A 145 -21.13 -17.09 20.45
C THR A 145 -21.75 -18.26 19.72
N ILE A 146 -21.74 -19.44 20.36
CA ILE A 146 -22.43 -20.62 19.83
C ILE A 146 -23.92 -20.28 19.65
N GLY A 147 -24.47 -20.60 18.48
CA GLY A 147 -25.84 -20.25 18.07
C GLY A 147 -25.96 -18.94 17.31
N LYS A 148 -24.94 -18.06 17.32
CA LYS A 148 -24.95 -16.82 16.51
C LYS A 148 -24.88 -17.15 15.02
N ARG A 149 -25.66 -16.44 14.19
CA ARG A 149 -25.69 -16.67 12.74
C ARG A 149 -24.70 -15.77 12.00
N ILE A 150 -23.81 -16.38 11.23
CA ILE A 150 -22.85 -15.70 10.36
C ILE A 150 -23.21 -15.93 8.89
N VAL A 151 -22.82 -15.01 8.02
CA VAL A 151 -23.11 -15.08 6.58
C VAL A 151 -22.16 -16.06 5.91
N THR A 152 -22.75 -16.98 5.17
CA THR A 152 -22.03 -17.91 4.31
C THR A 152 -22.58 -17.84 2.88
N VAL A 153 -21.81 -18.33 1.92
CA VAL A 153 -22.20 -18.36 0.51
C VAL A 153 -22.96 -19.65 0.21
N ARG A 154 -24.13 -19.51 -0.41
CA ARG A 154 -24.96 -20.62 -0.90
C ARG A 154 -24.59 -21.01 -2.32
N LYS A 155 -24.42 -20.01 -3.19
CA LYS A 155 -24.24 -20.18 -4.63
C LYS A 155 -23.14 -19.24 -5.11
N ALA A 156 -21.99 -19.82 -5.47
CA ALA A 156 -20.88 -19.13 -6.10
C ALA A 156 -20.83 -19.53 -7.59
N GLU A 157 -21.40 -18.69 -8.45
CA GLU A 157 -21.35 -18.92 -9.90
C GLU A 157 -19.97 -18.58 -10.44
N THR A 158 -19.31 -19.58 -11.02
CA THR A 158 -17.95 -19.47 -11.55
C THR A 158 -17.91 -18.69 -12.85
N VAL A 159 -17.00 -17.73 -12.95
CA VAL A 159 -16.65 -17.05 -14.20
C VAL A 159 -15.55 -17.87 -14.85
N SER A 160 -15.85 -18.71 -15.84
CA SER A 160 -14.85 -19.53 -16.53
C SER A 160 -14.99 -19.40 -18.04
N ASP A 161 -14.01 -18.71 -18.64
CA ASP A 161 -13.80 -18.62 -20.10
C ASP A 161 -12.82 -19.71 -20.61
N SER A 162 -12.39 -20.66 -19.76
CA SER A 162 -11.33 -21.61 -20.11
C SER A 162 -11.83 -22.84 -20.88
N ASP A 163 -11.19 -23.16 -22.01
CA ASP A 163 -11.43 -24.41 -22.74
C ASP A 163 -10.91 -25.62 -21.92
N ILE A 164 -11.84 -26.32 -21.28
CA ILE A 164 -11.56 -27.47 -20.41
C ILE A 164 -10.83 -28.60 -21.13
N GLY A 165 -11.02 -28.73 -22.44
CA GLY A 165 -10.37 -29.76 -23.24
C GLY A 165 -8.88 -29.50 -23.41
N PHE A 166 -8.49 -28.24 -23.57
CA PHE A 166 -7.08 -27.86 -23.65
C PHE A 166 -6.38 -28.01 -22.30
N GLU A 167 -7.05 -27.64 -21.21
CA GLU A 167 -6.52 -27.84 -19.85
C GLU A 167 -6.32 -29.33 -19.53
N ALA A 168 -7.25 -30.19 -19.98
CA ALA A 168 -7.10 -31.64 -19.87
C ALA A 168 -5.86 -32.15 -20.63
N LEU A 169 -5.58 -31.65 -21.84
CA LEU A 169 -4.36 -32.01 -22.59
C LEU A 169 -3.08 -31.65 -21.83
N LYS A 170 -3.02 -30.47 -21.20
CA LYS A 170 -1.85 -30.06 -20.41
C LYS A 170 -1.60 -31.00 -19.23
N LEU A 171 -2.64 -31.33 -18.47
CA LEU A 171 -2.51 -32.24 -17.32
C LEU A 171 -2.07 -33.65 -17.76
N LEU A 172 -2.62 -34.13 -18.87
CA LEU A 172 -2.21 -35.41 -19.45
C LEU A 172 -0.77 -35.38 -19.96
N ALA A 173 -0.30 -34.26 -20.50
CA ALA A 173 1.08 -34.10 -20.96
C ALA A 173 2.07 -34.28 -19.80
N GLN A 174 1.77 -33.69 -18.64
CA GLN A 174 2.58 -33.82 -17.42
C GLN A 174 2.65 -35.27 -16.92
N LYS A 175 1.62 -36.08 -17.18
CA LYS A 175 1.58 -37.52 -16.83
C LYS A 175 2.16 -38.43 -17.93
N GLY A 176 2.83 -37.86 -18.93
CA GLY A 176 3.56 -38.61 -19.95
C GLY A 176 2.66 -39.29 -21.00
N PHE A 177 1.48 -38.73 -21.27
CA PHE A 177 0.63 -39.20 -22.36
C PHE A 177 1.23 -38.89 -23.73
N TYR A 178 0.86 -39.73 -24.69
CA TYR A 178 1.12 -39.58 -26.12
C TYR A 178 -0.18 -39.26 -26.84
N ALA A 179 -0.12 -38.34 -27.79
CA ALA A 179 -1.20 -38.02 -28.71
C ALA A 179 -0.97 -38.67 -30.06
N LYS A 180 -2.04 -39.24 -30.61
CA LYS A 180 -2.19 -39.50 -32.04
C LYS A 180 -2.93 -38.32 -32.64
N VAL A 181 -2.37 -37.70 -33.68
CA VAL A 181 -3.04 -36.60 -34.39
C VAL A 181 -3.74 -37.12 -35.65
N ASN A 182 -4.75 -36.38 -36.09
CA ASN A 182 -5.47 -36.66 -37.32
C ASN A 182 -4.58 -36.45 -38.56
N GLU A 183 -5.04 -36.98 -39.70
CA GLU A 183 -4.25 -37.00 -40.94
C GLU A 183 -3.95 -35.60 -41.50
N SER A 184 -4.86 -34.64 -41.31
CA SER A 184 -4.68 -33.25 -41.75
C SER A 184 -3.56 -32.56 -40.96
N ALA A 185 -3.62 -32.66 -39.63
CA ALA A 185 -2.62 -32.14 -38.72
C ALA A 185 -1.24 -32.78 -38.96
N ARG A 186 -1.20 -34.09 -39.18
CA ARG A 186 0.04 -34.83 -39.51
C ARG A 186 0.72 -34.24 -40.75
N LYS A 187 -0.04 -34.00 -41.82
CA LYS A 187 0.49 -33.42 -43.07
C LYS A 187 0.97 -31.98 -42.85
N ALA A 188 0.20 -31.17 -42.11
CA ALA A 188 0.54 -29.79 -41.81
C ALA A 188 1.82 -29.66 -40.98
N ILE A 189 2.00 -30.50 -39.96
CA ILE A 189 3.21 -30.53 -39.14
C ILE A 189 4.38 -31.01 -39.99
N LEU A 190 4.23 -32.12 -40.74
CA LEU A 190 5.30 -32.68 -41.58
C LEU A 190 5.81 -31.68 -42.63
N ALA A 191 4.93 -30.85 -43.19
CA ALA A 191 5.32 -29.80 -44.15
C ALA A 191 6.19 -28.71 -43.52
N LYS A 192 6.06 -28.47 -42.21
CA LYS A 192 6.83 -27.47 -41.45
C LYS A 192 8.03 -28.07 -40.70
N THR A 193 8.13 -29.39 -40.61
CA THR A 193 9.17 -30.10 -39.83
C THR A 193 9.87 -31.16 -40.69
N GLY A 194 10.64 -30.71 -41.69
CA GLY A 194 11.43 -31.58 -42.55
C GLY A 194 12.60 -32.23 -41.80
N LYS A 195 13.24 -33.23 -42.43
CA LYS A 195 14.33 -34.02 -41.82
C LYS A 195 15.55 -33.16 -41.45
N LYS A 196 15.76 -32.02 -42.11
CA LYS A 196 16.90 -31.11 -41.88
C LYS A 196 16.68 -30.21 -40.67
N GLU A 197 15.43 -29.92 -40.34
CA GLU A 197 15.00 -28.99 -39.30
C GLU A 197 14.88 -29.67 -37.92
N ILE A 198 14.81 -31.01 -37.88
CA ILE A 198 14.66 -31.81 -36.65
C ILE A 198 15.69 -31.51 -35.56
N PRO A 199 17.00 -31.40 -35.84
CA PRO A 199 17.98 -31.11 -34.79
C PRO A 199 17.71 -29.78 -34.08
N GLU A 200 17.31 -28.75 -34.83
CA GLU A 200 17.01 -27.43 -34.27
C GLU A 200 15.70 -27.43 -33.48
N ILE A 201 14.67 -28.11 -33.99
CA ILE A 201 13.37 -28.26 -33.32
C ILE A 201 13.52 -29.01 -32.00
N CYS A 202 14.21 -30.16 -32.01
CA CYS A 202 14.49 -30.94 -30.80
C CYS A 202 15.23 -30.11 -29.73
N ARG A 203 16.15 -29.24 -30.16
CA ARG A 203 16.87 -28.32 -29.27
C ARG A 203 15.95 -27.25 -28.68
N LYS A 204 15.05 -26.67 -29.50
CA LYS A 204 14.10 -25.63 -29.07
C LYS A 204 13.08 -26.15 -28.05
N ILE A 205 12.48 -27.31 -28.30
CA ILE A 205 11.46 -27.90 -27.41
C ILE A 205 12.04 -28.74 -26.26
N ARG A 206 13.36 -28.94 -26.23
CA ARG A 206 14.07 -29.73 -25.21
C ARG A 206 13.47 -31.14 -24.98
N THR A 207 13.11 -31.83 -26.06
CA THR A 207 12.51 -33.18 -25.96
C THR A 207 13.50 -34.20 -25.38
N PRO A 208 13.06 -35.12 -24.50
CA PRO A 208 13.88 -36.24 -24.03
C PRO A 208 14.05 -37.35 -25.08
N LEU A 209 13.39 -37.26 -26.23
CA LEU A 209 13.48 -38.25 -27.30
C LEU A 209 14.73 -38.03 -28.16
N THR A 210 15.32 -39.12 -28.67
CA THR A 210 16.38 -39.01 -29.68
C THR A 210 15.81 -38.40 -30.97
N GLN A 211 16.63 -37.65 -31.73
CA GLN A 211 16.20 -37.00 -32.97
C GLN A 211 15.52 -37.98 -33.94
N GLN A 212 16.04 -39.20 -34.04
CA GLN A 212 15.47 -40.26 -34.88
C GLN A 212 14.10 -40.73 -34.37
N SER A 213 13.94 -40.88 -33.05
CA SER A 213 12.67 -41.28 -32.43
C SER A 213 11.62 -40.19 -32.56
N PHE A 214 12.02 -38.94 -32.36
CA PHE A 214 11.15 -37.78 -32.54
C PHE A 214 10.67 -37.68 -33.99
N TYR A 215 11.59 -37.73 -34.97
CA TYR A 215 11.25 -37.71 -36.40
C TYR A 215 10.35 -38.87 -36.82
N PHE A 216 10.59 -40.08 -36.30
CA PHE A 216 9.70 -41.21 -36.55
C PHE A 216 8.30 -40.98 -35.98
N GLY A 217 8.20 -40.35 -34.80
CA GLY A 217 6.95 -39.88 -34.22
C GLY A 217 6.21 -38.89 -35.13
N VAL A 218 6.91 -37.89 -35.65
CA VAL A 218 6.37 -36.93 -36.64
C VAL A 218 5.79 -37.66 -37.86
N CYS A 219 6.57 -38.55 -38.48
CA CYS A 219 6.14 -39.33 -39.65
C CYS A 219 4.89 -40.18 -39.39
N LYS A 220 4.77 -40.73 -38.18
CA LYS A 220 3.65 -41.59 -37.77
C LYS A 220 2.47 -40.80 -37.19
N GLY A 221 2.57 -39.47 -37.05
CA GLY A 221 1.55 -38.65 -36.41
C GLY A 221 1.35 -38.98 -34.93
N ARG A 222 2.41 -39.39 -34.24
CA ARG A 222 2.38 -39.78 -32.82
C ARG A 222 3.43 -39.00 -32.04
N TYR A 223 2.97 -38.27 -31.04
CA TYR A 223 3.80 -37.32 -30.31
C TYR A 223 3.67 -37.57 -28.83
N ARG A 224 4.76 -37.37 -28.08
CA ARG A 224 4.62 -37.10 -26.65
C ARG A 224 3.83 -35.80 -26.53
N LEU A 225 2.79 -35.79 -25.71
CA LEU A 225 1.82 -34.69 -25.71
C LEU A 225 2.45 -33.36 -25.31
N ASP A 226 3.42 -33.41 -24.39
CA ASP A 226 4.29 -32.28 -24.00
C ASP A 226 5.04 -31.69 -25.22
N ASP A 227 5.67 -32.56 -26.00
CA ASP A 227 6.40 -32.17 -27.21
C ASP A 227 5.45 -31.59 -28.28
N LEU A 228 4.22 -32.11 -28.40
CA LEU A 228 3.22 -31.61 -29.35
C LEU A 228 2.74 -30.19 -29.00
N LEU A 229 2.52 -29.91 -27.71
CA LEU A 229 2.11 -28.59 -27.23
C LEU A 229 3.21 -27.55 -27.49
N MET A 230 4.47 -27.86 -27.14
CA MET A 230 5.61 -26.98 -27.41
C MET A 230 5.88 -26.82 -28.91
N LEU A 231 5.71 -27.89 -29.70
CA LEU A 231 5.87 -27.84 -31.14
C LEU A 231 4.85 -26.90 -31.78
N ALA A 232 3.57 -26.98 -31.37
CA ALA A 232 2.50 -26.13 -31.88
C ALA A 232 2.79 -24.63 -31.65
N GLU A 233 3.28 -24.28 -30.46
CA GLU A 233 3.73 -22.91 -30.14
C GLU A 233 4.92 -22.49 -31.03
N THR A 234 5.89 -23.40 -31.23
CA THR A 234 7.09 -23.11 -32.03
C THR A 234 6.79 -22.91 -33.52
N VAL A 235 5.74 -23.54 -34.07
CA VAL A 235 5.35 -23.43 -35.49
C VAL A 235 4.25 -22.39 -35.75
N GLY A 236 3.93 -21.57 -34.75
CA GLY A 236 2.99 -20.45 -34.83
C GLY A 236 1.52 -20.85 -34.99
N CYS A 237 1.12 -22.03 -34.49
CA CYS A 237 -0.27 -22.47 -34.52
C CYS A 237 -1.03 -22.06 -33.26
N ARG A 238 -2.35 -21.87 -33.37
CA ARG A 238 -3.17 -21.46 -32.22
C ARG A 238 -3.45 -22.65 -31.31
N LYS A 239 -3.76 -22.39 -30.04
CA LYS A 239 -3.96 -23.42 -29.01
C LYS A 239 -5.18 -24.30 -29.31
N GLU A 240 -6.21 -23.72 -29.93
CA GLU A 240 -7.45 -24.38 -30.32
C GLU A 240 -7.21 -25.38 -31.46
N ASP A 241 -6.20 -25.14 -32.30
CA ASP A 241 -5.86 -26.03 -33.41
C ASP A 241 -5.34 -27.37 -32.86
N VAL A 242 -4.60 -27.37 -31.75
CA VAL A 242 -4.07 -28.60 -31.11
C VAL A 242 -5.20 -29.49 -30.59
N LEU A 243 -6.25 -28.90 -30.03
CA LEU A 243 -7.42 -29.64 -29.55
C LEU A 243 -8.11 -30.40 -30.70
N GLU A 244 -8.24 -29.74 -31.86
CA GLU A 244 -8.81 -30.30 -33.08
C GLU A 244 -7.90 -31.35 -33.73
N TRP A 245 -6.59 -31.24 -33.56
CA TRP A 245 -5.62 -32.15 -34.13
C TRP A 245 -5.59 -33.51 -33.45
N VAL A 246 -5.75 -33.58 -32.14
CA VAL A 246 -5.61 -34.82 -31.39
C VAL A 246 -6.82 -35.75 -31.65
N GLU A 247 -6.57 -36.93 -32.21
CA GLU A 247 -7.55 -37.98 -32.48
C GLU A 247 -7.67 -38.96 -31.30
N GLY A 248 -6.58 -39.17 -30.57
CA GLY A 248 -6.55 -40.11 -29.46
C GLY A 248 -5.36 -39.93 -28.55
N ILE A 249 -5.49 -40.38 -27.31
CA ILE A 249 -4.46 -40.29 -26.27
C ILE A 249 -4.16 -41.66 -25.65
N ALA A 250 -2.90 -41.94 -25.33
CA ALA A 250 -2.48 -43.18 -24.69
C ALA A 250 -1.24 -42.98 -23.84
N VAL A 251 -1.03 -43.86 -22.85
CA VAL A 251 0.30 -44.04 -22.26
C VAL A 251 1.08 -45.11 -23.02
N LYS A 252 2.42 -45.06 -22.95
CA LYS A 252 3.30 -46.02 -23.62
C LYS A 252 2.91 -47.46 -23.24
N GLY A 253 2.73 -48.32 -24.25
CA GLY A 253 2.36 -49.73 -24.08
C GLY A 253 0.88 -49.98 -23.75
N SER A 254 0.00 -48.99 -23.92
CA SER A 254 -1.44 -49.14 -23.73
C SER A 254 -2.25 -48.70 -24.96
N CYS A 255 -3.56 -48.93 -24.93
CA CYS A 255 -4.46 -48.58 -26.02
C CYS A 255 -4.82 -47.09 -25.99
N TYR A 256 -5.07 -46.53 -27.19
CA TYR A 256 -5.54 -45.16 -27.35
C TYR A 256 -7.01 -45.04 -26.91
N ILE A 257 -7.27 -44.02 -26.10
CA ILE A 257 -8.60 -43.49 -25.80
C ILE A 257 -8.89 -42.47 -26.90
N LYS A 258 -10.10 -42.51 -27.47
CA LYS A 258 -10.53 -41.55 -28.48
C LYS A 258 -10.55 -40.14 -27.87
N TRP A 259 -9.92 -39.19 -28.54
CA TRP A 259 -9.89 -37.79 -28.15
C TRP A 259 -10.95 -37.02 -28.96
N LYS A 260 -11.45 -35.91 -28.41
CA LYS A 260 -12.88 -35.47 -28.46
C LYS A 260 -13.83 -36.37 -27.66
N PRO A 261 -13.48 -36.68 -26.40
CA PRO A 261 -14.43 -37.39 -25.56
C PRO A 261 -15.66 -36.51 -25.35
N LYS A 262 -16.84 -37.13 -25.35
CA LYS A 262 -17.99 -36.54 -24.69
C LYS A 262 -17.66 -36.38 -23.19
N PHE A 263 -17.17 -35.21 -22.78
CA PHE A 263 -16.63 -35.00 -21.43
C PHE A 263 -17.64 -35.35 -20.32
N SER A 264 -18.94 -35.14 -20.54
CA SER A 264 -19.98 -35.58 -19.61
C SER A 264 -19.86 -37.06 -19.23
N ASP A 265 -19.56 -37.92 -20.20
CA ASP A 265 -19.45 -39.36 -20.01
C ASP A 265 -18.17 -39.71 -19.22
N ILE A 266 -17.06 -39.01 -19.49
CA ILE A 266 -15.80 -39.18 -18.75
C ILE A 266 -15.94 -38.73 -17.30
N PHE A 267 -16.59 -37.59 -17.05
CA PHE A 267 -16.84 -37.08 -15.70
C PHE A 267 -17.76 -38.02 -14.91
N TYR A 268 -18.84 -38.50 -15.53
CA TYR A 268 -19.73 -39.48 -14.92
C TYR A 268 -19.00 -40.79 -14.59
N ALA A 269 -18.21 -41.32 -15.53
CA ALA A 269 -17.40 -42.51 -15.30
C ALA A 269 -16.34 -42.31 -14.20
N ALA A 270 -15.74 -41.12 -14.11
CA ALA A 270 -14.83 -40.77 -13.02
C ALA A 270 -15.55 -40.79 -11.65
N GLY A 271 -16.77 -40.25 -11.58
CA GLY A 271 -17.61 -40.30 -10.37
C GLY A 271 -17.91 -41.73 -9.93
N LEU A 272 -18.33 -42.59 -10.86
CA LEU A 272 -18.55 -44.02 -10.59
C LEU A 272 -17.29 -44.71 -10.04
N MET A 273 -16.12 -44.41 -10.63
CA MET A 273 -14.85 -44.98 -10.20
C MET A 273 -14.42 -44.46 -8.82
N VAL A 274 -14.69 -43.20 -8.48
CA VAL A 274 -14.37 -42.65 -7.16
C VAL A 274 -15.15 -43.38 -6.07
N GLY A 275 -16.43 -43.65 -6.29
CA GLY A 275 -17.25 -44.38 -5.32
C GLY A 275 -16.98 -45.88 -5.29
N ASP A 276 -17.37 -46.61 -6.35
CA ASP A 276 -17.31 -48.09 -6.39
C ASP A 276 -16.07 -48.65 -7.11
N GLY A 277 -15.06 -47.82 -7.40
CA GLY A 277 -13.83 -48.28 -8.05
C GLY A 277 -12.84 -48.96 -7.10
N SER A 278 -12.11 -49.94 -7.64
CA SER A 278 -10.93 -50.56 -7.04
C SER A 278 -9.85 -50.74 -8.11
N ASP A 279 -8.68 -50.11 -7.92
CA ASP A 279 -7.60 -50.07 -8.90
C ASP A 279 -8.03 -49.51 -10.26
N ASN A 280 -8.15 -50.33 -11.31
CA ASN A 280 -8.69 -49.97 -12.63
C ASN A 280 -10.07 -50.58 -12.90
N LYS A 281 -10.78 -51.04 -11.87
CA LYS A 281 -12.02 -51.80 -12.02
C LYS A 281 -13.17 -51.11 -11.31
N LEU A 282 -14.34 -51.13 -11.95
CA LEU A 282 -15.59 -50.77 -11.32
C LEU A 282 -16.25 -52.03 -10.75
N VAL A 283 -16.63 -52.00 -9.47
CA VAL A 283 -17.47 -53.05 -8.88
C VAL A 283 -18.92 -52.77 -9.25
N ALA A 284 -19.44 -53.47 -10.27
CA ALA A 284 -20.78 -53.20 -10.81
C ALA A 284 -21.87 -53.93 -10.00
N GLY A 285 -22.05 -53.55 -8.74
CA GLY A 285 -23.08 -54.15 -7.86
C GLY A 285 -24.52 -53.92 -8.36
N LYS A 286 -24.75 -52.88 -9.15
CA LYS A 286 -26.01 -52.61 -9.87
C LYS A 286 -25.80 -52.74 -11.38
N LYS A 287 -26.59 -53.61 -12.03
CA LYS A 287 -26.49 -53.91 -13.47
C LYS A 287 -26.51 -52.65 -14.35
N LEU A 288 -27.42 -51.70 -14.07
CA LEU A 288 -27.57 -50.48 -14.85
C LEU A 288 -26.29 -49.61 -14.87
N LEU A 289 -25.61 -49.48 -13.73
CA LEU A 289 -24.36 -48.70 -13.64
C LEU A 289 -23.23 -49.39 -14.41
N GLY A 290 -23.13 -50.72 -14.31
CA GLY A 290 -22.14 -51.49 -15.05
C GLY A 290 -22.36 -51.44 -16.58
N ASP A 291 -23.61 -51.52 -17.02
CA ASP A 291 -23.98 -51.44 -18.44
C ASP A 291 -23.67 -50.04 -19.00
N GLU A 292 -23.99 -48.98 -18.24
CA GLU A 292 -23.66 -47.60 -18.62
C GLU A 292 -22.16 -47.34 -18.67
N PHE A 293 -21.40 -47.84 -17.69
CA PHE A 293 -19.92 -47.76 -17.72
C PHE A 293 -19.33 -48.46 -18.95
N ARG A 294 -19.87 -49.63 -19.36
CA ARG A 294 -19.44 -50.30 -20.61
C ARG A 294 -19.79 -49.49 -21.85
N ARG A 295 -20.98 -48.89 -21.91
CA ARG A 295 -21.37 -48.00 -23.01
C ARG A 295 -20.34 -46.87 -23.16
N ILE A 296 -20.04 -46.18 -22.05
CA ILE A 296 -19.05 -45.09 -22.03
C ILE A 296 -17.68 -45.60 -22.46
N CYS A 297 -17.20 -46.71 -21.91
CA CYS A 297 -15.90 -47.23 -22.32
C CYS A 297 -15.86 -47.57 -23.82
N LYS A 298 -16.91 -48.19 -24.36
CA LYS A 298 -17.01 -48.53 -25.79
C LYS A 298 -17.01 -47.29 -26.68
N ASP A 299 -17.82 -46.28 -26.35
CA ASP A 299 -17.97 -45.06 -27.15
C ASP A 299 -16.67 -44.24 -27.23
N HIS A 300 -15.83 -44.35 -26.19
CA HIS A 300 -14.54 -43.66 -26.10
C HIS A 300 -13.33 -44.55 -26.45
N GLY A 301 -13.56 -45.76 -26.96
CA GLY A 301 -12.49 -46.70 -27.36
C GLY A 301 -11.67 -47.26 -26.20
N ILE A 302 -12.16 -47.17 -24.97
CA ILE A 302 -11.54 -47.73 -23.76
C ILE A 302 -11.83 -49.23 -23.73
N LYS A 303 -10.77 -50.04 -23.82
CA LYS A 303 -10.90 -51.50 -23.68
C LYS A 303 -11.30 -51.87 -22.26
N THR A 304 -12.35 -52.69 -22.15
CA THR A 304 -12.82 -53.26 -20.89
C THR A 304 -12.66 -54.78 -20.88
N TYR A 305 -12.54 -55.35 -19.69
CA TYR A 305 -12.61 -56.80 -19.46
C TYR A 305 -13.46 -57.09 -18.22
N ASP A 306 -14.14 -58.22 -18.21
CA ASP A 306 -14.99 -58.62 -17.09
C ASP A 306 -14.31 -59.68 -16.24
N ARG A 307 -14.50 -59.61 -14.92
CA ARG A 307 -14.14 -60.68 -14.00
C ARG A 307 -15.34 -61.02 -13.12
N TYR A 308 -15.64 -62.32 -13.04
CA TYR A 308 -16.75 -62.87 -12.27
C TYR A 308 -16.22 -63.59 -11.03
N TYR A 309 -16.85 -63.33 -9.88
CA TYR A 309 -16.54 -63.99 -8.62
C TYR A 309 -17.76 -64.81 -8.15
N PRO A 310 -17.76 -66.15 -8.34
CA PRO A 310 -18.90 -67.01 -7.99
C PRO A 310 -19.23 -67.00 -6.48
N GLN A 311 -18.22 -66.73 -5.66
CA GLN A 311 -18.27 -66.86 -4.20
C GLN A 311 -19.07 -65.73 -3.53
N TRP A 312 -19.23 -64.57 -4.18
CA TRP A 312 -19.76 -63.33 -3.59
C TRP A 312 -21.04 -62.87 -4.31
N GLY A 313 -21.85 -63.81 -4.78
CA GLY A 313 -23.16 -63.57 -5.39
C GLY A 313 -23.14 -62.65 -6.62
N GLN A 314 -22.88 -63.19 -7.81
CA GLN A 314 -22.97 -62.50 -9.12
C GLN A 314 -22.28 -61.11 -9.24
N THR A 315 -21.38 -60.74 -8.32
CA THR A 315 -20.68 -59.45 -8.39
C THR A 315 -19.69 -59.47 -9.55
N ARG A 316 -19.89 -58.54 -10.51
CA ARG A 316 -19.09 -58.41 -11.74
C ARG A 316 -18.16 -57.21 -11.62
N GLU A 317 -16.86 -57.43 -11.77
CA GLU A 317 -15.88 -56.35 -11.90
C GLU A 317 -15.67 -56.02 -13.38
N ILE A 318 -15.68 -54.73 -13.72
CA ILE A 318 -15.40 -54.25 -15.08
C ILE A 318 -14.07 -53.48 -15.04
N GLY A 319 -13.01 -54.12 -15.51
CA GLY A 319 -11.69 -53.50 -15.59
C GLY A 319 -11.51 -52.66 -16.85
N ALA A 320 -10.84 -51.52 -16.73
CA ALA A 320 -10.53 -50.61 -17.83
C ALA A 320 -9.02 -50.54 -18.14
N SER A 321 -8.67 -49.98 -19.30
CA SER A 321 -7.28 -49.89 -19.75
C SER A 321 -6.38 -49.09 -18.82
N LYS A 322 -5.06 -49.38 -18.84
CA LYS A 322 -4.06 -48.61 -18.08
C LYS A 322 -4.07 -47.11 -18.42
N SER A 323 -4.29 -46.76 -19.70
CA SER A 323 -4.49 -45.37 -20.13
C SER A 323 -5.65 -44.70 -19.41
N PHE A 324 -6.78 -45.41 -19.21
CA PHE A 324 -7.95 -44.84 -18.55
C PHE A 324 -7.68 -44.58 -17.06
N LYS A 325 -7.06 -45.53 -16.35
CA LYS A 325 -6.69 -45.32 -14.95
C LYS A 325 -5.78 -44.10 -14.77
N LEU A 326 -4.77 -43.95 -15.63
CA LEU A 326 -3.86 -42.80 -15.57
C LEU A 326 -4.50 -41.50 -16.01
N LEU A 327 -5.51 -41.55 -16.87
CA LEU A 327 -6.33 -40.39 -17.22
C LEU A 327 -7.14 -39.93 -16.00
N LEU A 328 -7.77 -40.86 -15.28
CA LEU A 328 -8.46 -40.55 -14.03
C LEU A 328 -7.51 -39.96 -12.99
N ASN A 329 -6.29 -40.48 -12.88
CA ASN A 329 -5.28 -39.92 -11.99
C ASN A 329 -4.83 -38.52 -12.42
N ALA A 330 -4.69 -38.28 -13.73
CA ALA A 330 -4.25 -36.99 -14.26
C ALA A 330 -5.29 -35.88 -14.09
N LEU A 331 -6.55 -36.20 -14.38
CA LEU A 331 -7.63 -35.22 -14.45
C LEU A 331 -8.43 -35.13 -13.15
N PHE A 332 -8.63 -36.23 -12.44
CA PHE A 332 -9.51 -36.27 -11.27
C PHE A 332 -8.76 -36.60 -9.97
N ASP A 333 -7.42 -36.57 -9.98
CA ASP A 333 -6.56 -36.99 -8.87
C ASP A 333 -6.91 -38.38 -8.32
N TYR A 334 -7.46 -39.25 -9.17
CA TYR A 334 -7.90 -40.59 -8.75
C TYR A 334 -6.73 -41.37 -8.12
N PRO A 335 -6.85 -41.86 -6.87
CA PRO A 335 -5.70 -42.43 -6.16
C PRO A 335 -5.26 -43.77 -6.73
N MET A 336 -3.94 -43.97 -6.80
CA MET A 336 -3.37 -45.22 -7.31
C MET A 336 -3.31 -46.33 -6.24
N LYS A 337 -3.34 -45.95 -4.96
CA LYS A 337 -3.32 -46.83 -3.77
C LYS A 337 -4.22 -46.24 -2.68
N ASN A 338 -4.77 -47.09 -1.81
CA ASN A 338 -5.63 -46.72 -0.68
C ASN A 338 -6.73 -45.71 -1.06
N LYS A 339 -7.45 -46.01 -2.14
CA LYS A 339 -8.44 -45.12 -2.78
C LYS A 339 -9.38 -44.47 -1.77
N ALA A 340 -10.02 -45.29 -0.91
CA ALA A 340 -11.05 -44.81 0.01
C ALA A 340 -10.59 -43.65 0.93
N HIS A 341 -9.33 -43.65 1.37
CA HIS A 341 -8.79 -42.61 2.25
C HIS A 341 -8.19 -41.41 1.52
N ASN A 342 -7.91 -41.55 0.22
CA ASN A 342 -7.13 -40.57 -0.55
C ASN A 342 -7.94 -39.86 -1.64
N VAL A 343 -9.23 -40.19 -1.81
CA VAL A 343 -10.11 -39.51 -2.76
C VAL A 343 -10.35 -38.07 -2.33
N LYS A 344 -10.40 -37.15 -3.30
CA LYS A 344 -10.56 -35.71 -3.10
C LYS A 344 -11.15 -35.05 -4.33
N ILE A 345 -11.55 -33.79 -4.23
CA ILE A 345 -12.06 -32.99 -5.35
C ILE A 345 -10.85 -32.33 -6.06
N SER A 346 -10.42 -32.89 -7.18
CA SER A 346 -9.29 -32.35 -7.97
C SER A 346 -9.49 -30.90 -8.42
N ALA A 347 -8.39 -30.15 -8.57
CA ALA A 347 -8.42 -28.77 -9.06
C ALA A 347 -9.03 -28.65 -10.47
N PHE A 348 -8.80 -29.64 -11.34
CA PHE A 348 -9.42 -29.71 -12.67
C PHE A 348 -10.94 -29.79 -12.57
N LEU A 349 -11.47 -30.65 -11.69
CA LEU A 349 -12.90 -30.75 -11.42
C LEU A 349 -13.48 -29.45 -10.87
N GLN A 350 -12.76 -28.74 -9.99
CA GLN A 350 -13.20 -27.45 -9.44
C GLN A 350 -13.36 -26.37 -10.54
N LYS A 351 -12.42 -26.30 -11.49
CA LYS A 351 -12.41 -25.35 -12.62
C LYS A 351 -13.33 -25.74 -13.79
N SER A 352 -13.73 -27.00 -13.87
CA SER A 352 -14.57 -27.52 -14.96
C SER A 352 -15.94 -26.84 -15.00
N PRO A 353 -16.61 -26.67 -16.14
CA PRO A 353 -17.99 -26.18 -16.22
C PRO A 353 -18.95 -26.90 -15.25
N ALA A 354 -19.96 -26.18 -14.76
CA ALA A 354 -20.90 -26.72 -13.77
C ALA A 354 -21.61 -27.98 -14.31
N GLU A 355 -22.04 -28.01 -15.57
CA GLU A 355 -22.73 -29.20 -16.10
C GLU A 355 -21.85 -30.45 -16.06
N LEU A 356 -20.53 -30.31 -16.28
CA LEU A 356 -19.60 -31.44 -16.22
C LEU A 356 -19.35 -31.87 -14.77
N GLY A 357 -19.16 -30.92 -13.86
CA GLY A 357 -19.03 -31.21 -12.43
C GLY A 357 -20.25 -31.95 -11.87
N ALA A 358 -21.45 -31.59 -12.33
CA ALA A 358 -22.68 -32.27 -11.98
C ALA A 358 -22.69 -33.74 -12.43
N GLN A 359 -22.12 -34.07 -13.61
CA GLN A 359 -22.01 -35.47 -14.05
C GLN A 359 -21.09 -36.29 -13.15
N PHE A 360 -19.96 -35.71 -12.70
CA PHE A 360 -19.10 -36.37 -11.73
C PHE A 360 -19.83 -36.66 -10.42
N LEU A 361 -20.53 -35.65 -9.87
CA LEU A 361 -21.32 -35.81 -8.65
C LEU A 361 -22.41 -36.87 -8.84
N LYS A 362 -23.14 -36.83 -9.95
CA LYS A 362 -24.15 -37.83 -10.27
C LYS A 362 -23.59 -39.25 -10.20
N GLY A 363 -22.43 -39.49 -10.82
CA GLY A 363 -21.76 -40.79 -10.77
C GLY A 363 -21.37 -41.21 -9.35
N TYR A 364 -20.80 -40.29 -8.57
CA TYR A 364 -20.40 -40.58 -7.18
C TYR A 364 -21.59 -40.85 -6.26
N PHE A 365 -22.69 -40.10 -6.40
CA PHE A 365 -23.92 -40.31 -5.63
C PHE A 365 -24.74 -41.52 -6.10
N ASP A 366 -24.64 -41.91 -7.39
CA ASP A 366 -25.26 -43.13 -7.90
C ASP A 366 -24.64 -44.39 -7.29
N THR A 367 -23.37 -44.37 -6.90
CA THR A 367 -22.73 -45.45 -6.14
C THR A 367 -23.00 -45.26 -4.64
N ASP A 368 -22.23 -44.39 -3.98
CA ASP A 368 -22.06 -44.34 -2.53
C ASP A 368 -23.14 -43.49 -1.85
N GLY A 369 -23.89 -42.71 -2.64
CA GLY A 369 -24.96 -41.86 -2.14
C GLY A 369 -26.24 -42.64 -1.80
N CYS A 370 -26.93 -42.26 -0.74
CA CYS A 370 -28.21 -42.82 -0.32
C CYS A 370 -29.31 -41.76 -0.27
N VAL A 371 -30.56 -42.18 -0.42
CA VAL A 371 -31.74 -41.33 -0.17
C VAL A 371 -32.42 -41.86 1.08
N GLU A 372 -32.10 -41.26 2.22
CA GLU A 372 -32.51 -41.76 3.53
C GLU A 372 -33.85 -41.17 3.96
N LYS A 373 -34.84 -42.04 4.17
CA LYS A 373 -36.14 -41.63 4.72
C LYS A 373 -36.03 -41.11 6.16
N GLY A 374 -35.17 -41.74 6.97
CA GLY A 374 -35.00 -41.39 8.39
C GLY A 374 -34.43 -39.98 8.59
N ARG A 375 -33.40 -39.60 7.82
CA ARG A 375 -32.79 -38.26 7.85
C ARG A 375 -33.51 -37.24 6.96
N ASN A 376 -34.49 -37.68 6.15
CA ASN A 376 -35.13 -36.90 5.10
C ASN A 376 -34.12 -36.11 4.24
N ALA A 377 -33.03 -36.79 3.86
CA ALA A 377 -31.87 -36.19 3.21
C ALA A 377 -31.26 -37.14 2.17
N ILE A 378 -30.58 -36.57 1.19
CA ILE A 378 -29.62 -37.30 0.36
C ILE A 378 -28.31 -37.34 1.13
N THR A 379 -27.78 -38.52 1.39
CA THR A 379 -26.59 -38.73 2.22
C THR A 379 -25.46 -39.37 1.42
N ILE A 380 -24.22 -39.11 1.80
CA ILE A 380 -23.06 -39.83 1.30
C ILE A 380 -22.00 -39.91 2.40
N THR A 381 -21.42 -41.08 2.61
CA THR A 381 -20.43 -41.30 3.68
C THR A 381 -19.06 -41.55 3.05
N SER A 382 -18.03 -40.90 3.58
CA SER A 382 -16.65 -41.07 3.11
C SER A 382 -15.71 -41.29 4.30
N VAL A 383 -14.62 -42.03 4.07
CA VAL A 383 -13.52 -42.19 5.03
C VAL A 383 -12.32 -41.30 4.69
N SER A 384 -12.42 -40.52 3.61
CA SER A 384 -11.42 -39.52 3.23
C SER A 384 -11.77 -38.17 3.85
N ASP A 385 -10.91 -37.69 4.74
CA ASP A 385 -11.02 -36.36 5.35
C ASP A 385 -11.01 -35.23 4.30
N GLN A 386 -10.23 -35.40 3.23
CA GLN A 386 -10.18 -34.42 2.13
C GLN A 386 -11.54 -34.34 1.44
N MET A 387 -12.14 -35.49 1.07
CA MET A 387 -13.44 -35.52 0.43
C MET A 387 -14.53 -34.93 1.33
N ILE A 388 -14.51 -35.23 2.63
CA ILE A 388 -15.47 -34.70 3.61
C ILE A 388 -15.37 -33.17 3.69
N SER A 389 -14.15 -32.63 3.63
CA SER A 389 -13.90 -31.19 3.74
C SER A 389 -14.13 -30.41 2.44
N GLU A 390 -14.00 -31.04 1.28
CA GLU A 390 -14.03 -30.39 -0.04
C GLU A 390 -15.38 -30.56 -0.76
N LEU A 391 -16.06 -31.69 -0.57
CA LEU A 391 -17.34 -31.96 -1.25
C LEU A 391 -18.44 -30.95 -0.89
N PRO A 392 -18.61 -30.50 0.38
CA PRO A 392 -19.57 -29.44 0.70
C PRO A 392 -19.26 -28.12 -0.01
N LEU A 393 -17.98 -27.76 -0.09
CA LEU A 393 -17.52 -26.57 -0.81
C LEU A 393 -17.85 -26.68 -2.31
N PHE A 394 -17.60 -27.84 -2.91
CA PHE A 394 -17.90 -28.09 -4.32
C PHE A 394 -19.42 -28.14 -4.61
N LEU A 395 -20.22 -28.69 -3.70
CA LEU A 395 -21.68 -28.72 -3.80
C LEU A 395 -22.31 -27.32 -3.75
N SER A 396 -21.71 -26.37 -3.03
CA SER A 396 -22.17 -24.97 -2.98
C SER A 396 -22.20 -24.30 -4.36
N ARG A 397 -21.34 -24.72 -5.30
CA ARG A 397 -21.37 -24.24 -6.69
C ARG A 397 -22.69 -24.54 -7.40
N PHE A 398 -23.36 -25.60 -6.97
CA PHE A 398 -24.66 -26.03 -7.48
C PHE A 398 -25.82 -25.44 -6.69
N GLY A 399 -25.57 -24.59 -5.69
CA GLY A 399 -26.59 -24.14 -4.75
C GLY A 399 -27.00 -25.20 -3.72
N CYS A 400 -26.29 -26.34 -3.71
CA CYS A 400 -26.54 -27.44 -2.79
C CYS A 400 -25.75 -27.20 -1.50
N VAL A 401 -26.42 -26.68 -0.48
CA VAL A 401 -25.84 -26.53 0.85
C VAL A 401 -25.88 -27.88 1.54
N ALA A 402 -24.71 -28.41 1.88
CA ALA A 402 -24.55 -29.71 2.52
C ALA A 402 -24.10 -29.56 3.98
N ILE A 403 -24.49 -30.50 4.82
CA ILE A 403 -24.13 -30.57 6.24
C ILE A 403 -23.18 -31.75 6.44
N VAL A 404 -22.05 -31.52 7.10
CA VAL A 404 -21.14 -32.59 7.54
C VAL A 404 -21.58 -33.09 8.91
N GLU A 405 -22.05 -34.33 8.97
CA GLU A 405 -22.48 -35.03 10.18
C GLU A 405 -21.28 -35.58 10.98
N LYS A 406 -21.50 -35.93 12.24
CA LYS A 406 -20.44 -36.44 13.15
C LYS A 406 -19.83 -37.77 12.71
N ASP A 407 -20.55 -38.57 11.93
CA ASP A 407 -20.16 -39.89 11.43
C ASP A 407 -19.49 -39.82 10.04
N ASN A 408 -18.97 -38.65 9.66
CA ASN A 408 -18.37 -38.39 8.35
C ASN A 408 -19.36 -38.58 7.17
N THR A 409 -20.66 -38.49 7.45
CA THR A 409 -21.71 -38.45 6.43
C THR A 409 -21.99 -37.01 6.03
N ILE A 410 -22.08 -36.74 4.74
CA ILE A 410 -22.56 -35.46 4.20
C ILE A 410 -24.05 -35.61 3.89
N SER A 411 -24.89 -34.73 4.44
CA SER A 411 -26.33 -34.73 4.23
C SER A 411 -26.80 -33.49 3.47
N ILE A 412 -27.68 -33.69 2.49
CA ILE A 412 -28.32 -32.64 1.69
C ILE A 412 -29.82 -32.73 1.94
N SER A 413 -30.39 -31.69 2.55
CA SER A 413 -31.79 -31.65 2.99
C SER A 413 -32.45 -30.33 2.59
N GLY A 414 -33.77 -30.21 2.77
CA GLY A 414 -34.48 -28.95 2.54
C GLY A 414 -34.49 -28.52 1.07
N GLU A 415 -34.34 -27.23 0.81
CA GLU A 415 -34.33 -26.68 -0.56
C GLU A 415 -33.14 -27.20 -1.39
N SER A 416 -32.02 -27.55 -0.75
CA SER A 416 -30.85 -28.12 -1.42
C SER A 416 -31.15 -29.44 -2.13
N VAL A 417 -32.17 -30.20 -1.71
CA VAL A 417 -32.62 -31.43 -2.41
C VAL A 417 -33.24 -31.10 -3.76
N LYS A 418 -33.95 -29.95 -3.87
CA LYS A 418 -34.54 -29.50 -5.14
C LYS A 418 -33.44 -29.10 -6.12
N GLU A 419 -32.48 -28.30 -5.64
CA GLU A 419 -31.30 -27.89 -6.41
C GLU A 419 -30.47 -29.10 -6.86
N PHE A 420 -30.27 -30.08 -5.97
CA PHE A 420 -29.59 -31.34 -6.30
C PHE A 420 -30.33 -32.09 -7.40
N MET A 421 -31.65 -32.20 -7.32
CA MET A 421 -32.45 -32.91 -8.31
C MET A 421 -32.51 -32.21 -9.66
N GLU A 422 -32.49 -30.87 -9.67
CA GLU A 422 -32.51 -30.07 -10.89
C GLU A 422 -31.16 -30.12 -11.61
N LYS A 423 -30.05 -30.01 -10.87
CA LYS A 423 -28.71 -29.83 -11.47
C LYS A 423 -27.89 -31.11 -11.55
N ILE A 424 -28.05 -32.05 -10.62
CA ILE A 424 -27.22 -33.27 -10.51
C ILE A 424 -28.06 -34.52 -10.80
N GLY A 425 -29.06 -34.78 -9.97
CA GLY A 425 -29.96 -35.94 -10.07
C GLY A 425 -29.25 -37.29 -9.87
N PHE A 426 -29.92 -38.36 -10.30
CA PHE A 426 -29.43 -39.75 -10.26
C PHE A 426 -29.62 -40.41 -11.62
N LEU A 427 -28.90 -41.48 -11.92
CA LEU A 427 -29.22 -42.38 -13.04
C LEU A 427 -30.16 -43.48 -12.58
N LEU A 428 -29.97 -43.99 -11.35
CA LEU A 428 -30.77 -45.09 -10.82
C LEU A 428 -32.24 -44.66 -10.62
N PRO A 429 -33.23 -45.30 -11.30
CA PRO A 429 -34.63 -44.90 -11.21
C PRO A 429 -35.18 -44.93 -9.78
N GLU A 430 -34.81 -45.95 -8.99
CA GLU A 430 -35.24 -46.09 -7.60
C GLU A 430 -34.75 -44.94 -6.71
N LYS A 431 -33.49 -44.49 -6.87
CA LYS A 431 -32.95 -43.34 -6.12
C LYS A 431 -33.61 -42.05 -6.60
N MET A 432 -33.76 -41.90 -7.92
CA MET A 432 -34.39 -40.73 -8.53
C MET A 432 -35.84 -40.53 -8.07
N GLU A 433 -36.64 -41.59 -8.03
CA GLU A 433 -38.04 -41.52 -7.60
C GLU A 433 -38.15 -41.15 -6.12
N LYS A 434 -37.35 -41.80 -5.24
CA LYS A 434 -37.30 -41.46 -3.81
C LYS A 434 -36.86 -40.01 -3.58
N ALA A 435 -35.84 -39.54 -4.30
CA ALA A 435 -35.35 -38.18 -4.18
C ALA A 435 -36.35 -37.15 -4.74
N ARG A 436 -37.11 -37.48 -5.80
CA ARG A 436 -38.21 -36.63 -6.30
C ARG A 436 -39.36 -36.54 -5.30
N GLU A 437 -39.74 -37.65 -4.69
CA GLU A 437 -40.77 -37.66 -3.64
C GLU A 437 -40.33 -36.79 -2.45
N MET A 438 -39.08 -36.92 -2.03
CA MET A 438 -38.45 -36.08 -1.00
C MET A 438 -38.46 -34.61 -1.41
N ALA A 439 -38.00 -34.27 -2.61
CA ALA A 439 -37.98 -32.90 -3.13
C ALA A 439 -39.37 -32.24 -3.14
N ARG A 440 -40.42 -33.01 -3.48
CA ARG A 440 -41.83 -32.54 -3.44
C ARG A 440 -42.30 -32.24 -2.02
N LYS A 441 -41.92 -33.09 -1.06
CA LYS A 441 -42.28 -32.94 0.37
C LYS A 441 -41.37 -31.95 1.11
N SER A 442 -40.24 -31.57 0.50
CA SER A 442 -39.21 -30.77 1.14
C SER A 442 -39.64 -29.31 1.33
N THR A 443 -39.76 -28.91 2.59
CA THR A 443 -39.79 -27.52 3.05
C THR A 443 -38.36 -27.04 3.36
N GLY A 444 -38.10 -25.73 3.34
CA GLY A 444 -36.75 -25.21 3.60
C GLY A 444 -36.16 -25.75 4.92
N SER A 445 -34.84 -25.99 4.89
CA SER A 445 -34.04 -26.51 6.01
C SER A 445 -34.03 -25.53 7.17
N THR A 446 -34.36 -26.02 8.37
CA THR A 446 -34.25 -25.28 9.62
C THR A 446 -32.81 -25.09 10.08
N VAL A 447 -31.83 -25.62 9.34
CA VAL A 447 -30.40 -25.47 9.63
C VAL A 447 -29.74 -24.54 8.61
N CYS A 448 -30.05 -24.69 7.32
CA CYS A 448 -29.32 -24.02 6.24
C CYS A 448 -30.10 -22.90 5.53
N ASP A 449 -31.42 -22.89 5.67
CA ASP A 449 -32.31 -22.00 4.89
C ASP A 449 -32.95 -20.91 5.75
N LEU A 450 -32.62 -20.79 7.03
CA LEU A 450 -33.19 -19.79 7.92
C LEU A 450 -32.68 -18.38 7.62
N VAL A 451 -33.57 -17.41 7.55
CA VAL A 451 -33.23 -15.99 7.35
C VAL A 451 -33.68 -15.18 8.57
N PRO A 452 -32.78 -14.40 9.19
CA PRO A 452 -33.13 -13.47 10.28
C PRO A 452 -34.24 -12.49 9.88
N MET A 453 -35.19 -12.22 10.79
CA MET A 453 -36.39 -11.39 10.53
C MET A 453 -36.39 -10.05 11.27
N SER A 454 -35.46 -9.83 12.20
CA SER A 454 -35.45 -8.70 13.13
C SER A 454 -35.59 -7.35 12.41
N GLY A 455 -34.90 -7.16 11.28
CA GLY A 455 -34.98 -5.92 10.50
C GLY A 455 -36.30 -5.67 9.76
N LEU A 456 -37.04 -6.73 9.36
CA LEU A 456 -38.30 -6.58 8.62
C LEU A 456 -39.46 -6.08 9.50
N LYS A 457 -39.38 -6.30 10.81
CA LYS A 457 -40.34 -5.76 11.77
C LYS A 457 -40.37 -4.23 11.73
N ILE A 458 -39.18 -3.63 11.79
CA ILE A 458 -38.99 -2.17 11.84
C ILE A 458 -39.54 -1.54 10.54
N ALA A 459 -39.18 -2.10 9.39
CA ALA A 459 -39.65 -1.63 8.08
C ALA A 459 -41.18 -1.71 7.93
N ARG A 460 -41.81 -2.77 8.47
CA ARG A 460 -43.28 -2.90 8.48
C ARG A 460 -43.93 -1.82 9.34
N GLU A 461 -43.43 -1.62 10.56
CA GLU A 461 -43.97 -0.65 11.52
C GLU A 461 -43.86 0.79 10.99
N GLN A 462 -42.73 1.14 10.36
CA GLN A 462 -42.53 2.45 9.74
C GLN A 462 -43.52 2.77 8.62
N LEU A 463 -43.99 1.77 7.88
CA LEU A 463 -44.95 1.93 6.78
C LEU A 463 -46.40 1.71 7.20
N GLY A 464 -46.68 1.51 8.49
CA GLY A 464 -48.04 1.37 9.01
C GLY A 464 -48.78 0.10 8.55
N ILE A 465 -48.07 -0.89 8.01
CA ILE A 465 -48.67 -2.14 7.51
C ILE A 465 -48.97 -3.04 8.70
N SER A 466 -50.20 -3.52 8.87
CA SER A 466 -50.52 -4.44 9.97
C SER A 466 -49.96 -5.87 9.75
N LYS A 467 -49.80 -6.66 10.81
CA LYS A 467 -49.26 -8.03 10.70
C LYS A 467 -50.12 -8.91 9.77
N ASN A 468 -51.45 -8.80 9.89
CA ASN A 468 -52.40 -9.57 9.08
C ASN A 468 -52.35 -9.22 7.60
N GLU A 469 -51.97 -7.98 7.30
CA GLU A 469 -51.81 -7.48 5.94
C GLU A 469 -50.60 -8.07 5.20
N VAL A 470 -49.62 -8.60 5.93
CA VAL A 470 -48.48 -9.35 5.37
C VAL A 470 -48.83 -10.84 5.28
N SER A 471 -49.31 -11.42 6.38
CA SER A 471 -49.80 -12.80 6.46
C SER A 471 -50.49 -13.03 7.81
N LYS A 472 -51.54 -13.86 7.86
CA LYS A 472 -52.18 -14.30 9.12
C LYS A 472 -51.20 -14.93 10.12
N HIS A 473 -50.07 -15.44 9.64
CA HIS A 473 -49.02 -16.05 10.48
C HIS A 473 -47.77 -15.18 10.63
N TYR A 474 -47.77 -13.95 10.09
CA TYR A 474 -46.61 -13.06 10.16
C TYR A 474 -46.16 -12.75 11.59
N TYR A 475 -47.13 -12.62 12.51
CA TYR A 475 -46.85 -12.39 13.93
C TYR A 475 -45.94 -13.45 14.55
N LYS A 476 -45.97 -14.69 14.04
CA LYS A 476 -45.13 -15.78 14.54
C LYS A 476 -43.66 -15.61 14.17
N TYR A 477 -43.40 -15.03 12.99
CA TYR A 477 -42.04 -14.75 12.53
C TYR A 477 -41.50 -13.45 13.16
N GLU A 478 -42.36 -12.44 13.29
CA GLU A 478 -41.97 -11.15 13.87
C GLU A 478 -41.68 -11.23 15.38
N ASN A 479 -42.42 -12.05 16.10
CA ASN A 479 -42.18 -12.29 17.54
C ASN A 479 -41.13 -13.40 17.77
N GLU A 480 -40.41 -13.81 16.72
CA GLU A 480 -39.34 -14.83 16.76
C GLU A 480 -39.77 -16.22 17.27
N PHE A 481 -41.07 -16.51 17.31
CA PHE A 481 -41.56 -17.86 17.60
C PHE A 481 -41.11 -18.88 16.54
N TYR A 482 -40.94 -18.43 15.29
CA TYR A 482 -40.32 -19.19 14.21
C TYR A 482 -39.38 -18.31 13.40
N VAL A 483 -38.29 -18.88 12.89
CA VAL A 483 -37.44 -18.24 11.89
C VAL A 483 -37.89 -18.72 10.50
N PRO A 484 -38.18 -17.82 9.54
CA PRO A 484 -38.64 -18.24 8.23
C PRO A 484 -37.49 -18.84 7.42
N THR A 485 -37.85 -19.80 6.58
CA THR A 485 -36.99 -20.26 5.50
C THR A 485 -36.81 -19.16 4.46
N LYS A 486 -35.77 -19.23 3.65
CA LYS A 486 -35.49 -18.29 2.55
C LYS A 486 -36.68 -18.11 1.62
N SER A 487 -37.31 -19.20 1.18
CA SER A 487 -38.55 -19.13 0.37
C SER A 487 -39.68 -18.41 1.10
N THR A 488 -39.87 -18.69 2.39
CA THR A 488 -40.86 -18.01 3.21
C THR A 488 -40.53 -16.52 3.34
N TYR A 489 -39.27 -16.18 3.58
CA TYR A 489 -38.76 -14.80 3.66
C TYR A 489 -38.99 -14.06 2.34
N GLN A 490 -38.64 -14.64 1.19
CA GLN A 490 -38.86 -14.03 -0.12
C GLN A 490 -40.35 -13.82 -0.42
N ASN A 491 -41.21 -14.77 -0.07
CA ASN A 491 -42.66 -14.64 -0.22
C ASN A 491 -43.23 -13.53 0.67
N LEU A 492 -42.76 -13.42 1.92
CA LEU A 492 -43.13 -12.32 2.83
C LEU A 492 -42.63 -10.98 2.28
N LEU A 493 -41.39 -10.92 1.81
CA LEU A 493 -40.76 -9.73 1.22
C LEU A 493 -41.49 -9.29 -0.06
N GLN A 494 -41.91 -10.21 -0.92
CA GLN A 494 -42.64 -9.91 -2.15
C GLN A 494 -44.01 -9.30 -1.84
N LYS A 495 -44.75 -9.86 -0.86
CA LYS A 495 -46.03 -9.28 -0.39
C LYS A 495 -45.84 -7.91 0.24
N MET A 496 -44.73 -7.71 0.95
CA MET A 496 -44.34 -6.43 1.53
C MET A 496 -43.95 -5.40 0.46
N ARG A 497 -43.23 -5.81 -0.60
CA ARG A 497 -42.89 -4.96 -1.76
C ARG A 497 -44.12 -4.46 -2.49
N GLN A 498 -45.14 -5.31 -2.66
CA GLN A 498 -46.44 -4.90 -3.22
C GLN A 498 -47.14 -3.81 -2.42
N LYS A 499 -46.75 -3.62 -1.15
CA LYS A 499 -47.28 -2.59 -0.24
C LYS A 499 -46.30 -1.43 0.02
N GLY A 500 -45.23 -1.30 -0.77
CA GLY A 500 -44.33 -0.15 -0.74
C GLY A 500 -43.00 -0.34 0.01
N ILE A 501 -42.68 -1.53 0.54
CA ILE A 501 -41.35 -1.79 1.14
C ILE A 501 -40.28 -1.89 0.05
N THR A 502 -39.30 -0.98 0.04
CA THR A 502 -38.12 -1.05 -0.82
C THR A 502 -36.94 -1.70 -0.10
N ASN A 503 -36.88 -3.03 -0.04
CA ASN A 503 -35.66 -3.74 0.39
C ASN A 503 -34.77 -4.04 -0.84
N LYS A 504 -33.55 -3.46 -0.84
CA LYS A 504 -32.56 -3.57 -1.92
C LYS A 504 -31.64 -4.81 -1.79
N ILE A 505 -31.63 -5.49 -0.65
CA ILE A 505 -30.72 -6.60 -0.36
C ILE A 505 -31.22 -7.90 -0.99
N ASP A 506 -30.36 -8.52 -1.80
CA ASP A 506 -30.55 -9.82 -2.40
C ASP A 506 -29.86 -10.91 -1.58
N VAL A 507 -30.65 -11.67 -0.81
CA VAL A 507 -30.15 -12.83 -0.04
C VAL A 507 -30.16 -14.14 -0.85
N SER A 508 -30.37 -14.09 -2.17
CA SER A 508 -30.53 -15.29 -3.00
C SER A 508 -29.27 -16.14 -3.10
N GLN A 509 -28.08 -15.54 -3.01
CA GLN A 509 -26.79 -16.22 -3.10
C GLN A 509 -26.17 -16.54 -1.73
N LEU A 510 -26.86 -16.18 -0.64
CA LEU A 510 -26.34 -16.27 0.73
C LEU A 510 -27.07 -17.32 1.57
N CYS A 511 -26.43 -17.67 2.68
CA CYS A 511 -26.89 -18.53 3.75
C CYS A 511 -26.52 -17.90 5.10
N PHE A 512 -27.27 -18.24 6.14
CA PHE A 512 -27.03 -17.74 7.49
C PHE A 512 -26.84 -18.94 8.41
N MET A 513 -25.58 -19.21 8.76
CA MET A 513 -25.20 -20.43 9.48
C MET A 513 -24.94 -20.13 10.94
N GLU A 514 -25.53 -20.94 11.82
CA GLU A 514 -25.24 -20.87 13.25
C GLU A 514 -23.81 -21.35 13.53
N VAL A 515 -23.09 -20.63 14.38
CA VAL A 515 -21.82 -21.08 14.95
C VAL A 515 -22.09 -22.27 15.86
N ALA A 516 -21.50 -23.42 15.56
CA ALA A 516 -21.66 -24.67 16.29
C ALA A 516 -20.59 -24.87 17.37
N SER A 517 -19.35 -24.44 17.11
CA SER A 517 -18.27 -24.47 18.10
C SER A 517 -17.21 -23.44 17.79
N ILE A 518 -16.54 -22.94 18.83
CA ILE A 518 -15.35 -22.08 18.73
C ILE A 518 -14.26 -22.77 19.54
N LYS A 519 -13.07 -22.96 18.95
CA LYS A 519 -11.93 -23.60 19.61
C LYS A 519 -10.72 -22.70 19.53
N GLU A 520 -10.04 -22.49 20.65
CA GLU A 520 -8.78 -21.77 20.67
C GLU A 520 -7.63 -22.64 20.14
N GLY A 521 -6.68 -22.01 19.47
CA GLY A 521 -5.47 -22.64 18.95
C GLY A 521 -4.33 -21.62 18.84
N PHE A 522 -3.21 -22.08 18.28
CA PHE A 522 -2.03 -21.27 18.04
C PHE A 522 -1.46 -21.59 16.66
N GLU A 523 -1.06 -20.57 15.92
CA GLU A 523 -0.39 -20.71 14.62
C GLU A 523 0.91 -19.90 14.65
N GLU A 524 2.02 -20.46 14.17
CA GLU A 524 3.30 -19.75 14.11
C GLU A 524 3.34 -18.66 13.04
N THR A 525 2.45 -18.76 12.05
CA THR A 525 2.35 -17.83 10.93
C THR A 525 0.89 -17.70 10.54
N VAL A 526 0.47 -16.47 10.24
CA VAL A 526 -0.88 -16.17 9.75
C VAL A 526 -0.79 -15.32 8.49
N TYR A 527 -1.86 -15.27 7.70
CA TYR A 527 -1.87 -14.63 6.39
C TYR A 527 -3.02 -13.62 6.27
N ASP A 528 -2.84 -12.56 5.50
CA ASP A 528 -3.90 -11.61 5.15
C ASP A 528 -3.86 -11.29 3.64
N PHE A 529 -5.00 -10.94 3.07
CA PHE A 529 -5.16 -10.65 1.65
C PHE A 529 -5.94 -9.36 1.46
N SER A 530 -5.33 -8.40 0.78
CA SER A 530 -5.92 -7.09 0.57
C SER A 530 -6.86 -7.10 -0.63
N VAL A 531 -8.16 -6.99 -0.37
CA VAL A 531 -9.23 -6.93 -1.39
C VAL A 531 -9.81 -5.50 -1.46
N PRO A 532 -9.48 -4.70 -2.49
CA PRO A 532 -9.96 -3.33 -2.63
C PRO A 532 -11.49 -3.24 -2.82
N GLY A 533 -12.09 -2.16 -2.31
CA GLY A 533 -13.52 -1.87 -2.44
C GLY A 533 -14.39 -2.58 -1.40
N THR A 534 -14.75 -3.85 -1.61
CA THR A 534 -15.69 -4.59 -0.74
C THR A 534 -15.11 -4.99 0.61
N ARG A 535 -13.77 -4.98 0.75
CA ARG A 535 -13.04 -5.20 2.01
C ARG A 535 -13.38 -6.51 2.74
N ASN A 536 -13.86 -7.50 2.00
CA ASN A 536 -14.15 -8.83 2.50
C ASN A 536 -13.90 -9.90 1.43
N PHE A 537 -13.67 -11.14 1.84
CA PHE A 537 -13.56 -12.29 0.95
C PHE A 537 -14.19 -13.54 1.54
N VAL A 538 -14.43 -14.54 0.69
CA VAL A 538 -15.04 -15.81 1.07
C VAL A 538 -13.94 -16.84 1.39
N ALA A 539 -13.89 -17.27 2.64
CA ALA A 539 -13.02 -18.32 3.15
C ALA A 539 -13.85 -19.49 3.67
N GLU A 540 -13.68 -20.69 3.12
CA GLU A 540 -14.43 -21.90 3.51
C GLU A 540 -15.96 -21.69 3.50
N THR A 541 -16.46 -20.97 2.50
CA THR A 541 -17.85 -20.46 2.34
C THR A 541 -18.27 -19.36 3.31
N ILE A 542 -17.44 -18.94 4.26
CA ILE A 542 -17.73 -17.89 5.25
C ILE A 542 -17.16 -16.54 4.78
N VAL A 543 -17.89 -15.44 5.01
CA VAL A 543 -17.44 -14.10 4.59
C VAL A 543 -16.69 -13.39 5.74
N VAL A 544 -15.46 -12.95 5.47
CA VAL A 544 -14.53 -12.38 6.48
C VAL A 544 -13.86 -11.04 6.06
N HIS A 545 -13.35 -10.19 6.98
CA HIS A 545 -13.10 -8.74 6.77
C HIS A 545 -11.78 -8.11 7.31
N ASN A 546 -11.40 -6.91 6.79
CA ASN A 546 -10.17 -6.13 7.09
C ASN A 546 -10.47 -4.68 7.65
N SER A 547 -9.72 -4.09 8.64
CA SER A 547 -9.85 -2.63 9.06
C SER A 547 -8.92 -2.10 10.21
N THR A 548 -8.78 -0.75 10.35
CA THR A 548 -7.96 0.11 11.28
C THR A 548 -8.74 1.21 12.09
N LEU A 549 -8.07 1.95 13.01
CA LEU A 549 -8.58 2.86 14.08
C LEU A 549 -9.16 4.25 13.68
N ALA A 550 -8.62 4.94 12.66
CA ALA A 550 -9.06 6.30 12.29
C ALA A 550 -10.57 6.37 11.92
N ASP A 551 -11.09 5.31 11.32
CA ASP A 551 -12.49 5.16 10.90
C ASP A 551 -13.48 5.23 12.09
N SER A 552 -13.05 4.87 13.32
CA SER A 552 -13.89 4.90 14.52
C SER A 552 -14.15 6.32 15.04
N LEU A 553 -13.25 7.27 14.81
CA LEU A 553 -13.40 8.67 15.27
C LEU A 553 -14.31 9.48 14.32
N ILE A 554 -14.21 9.22 13.01
CA ILE A 554 -15.02 9.88 11.98
C ILE A 554 -16.49 9.49 12.10
N ALA A 555 -16.77 8.20 12.32
CA ALA A 555 -18.13 7.67 12.52
C ALA A 555 -18.89 8.32 13.69
N ALA A 556 -18.17 8.76 14.74
CA ALA A 556 -18.77 9.30 15.95
C ALA A 556 -19.10 10.80 15.89
N SER A 557 -18.54 11.53 14.92
CA SER A 557 -18.73 12.98 14.76
C SER A 557 -20.08 13.36 14.12
N GLY A 558 -20.86 12.37 13.68
CA GLY A 558 -22.16 12.59 13.02
C GLY A 558 -22.09 13.08 11.57
N LEU A 559 -20.87 13.20 11.00
CA LEU A 559 -20.63 13.56 9.60
C LEU A 559 -21.02 12.44 8.61
N MET A 560 -20.99 11.17 9.04
CA MET A 560 -21.41 9.98 8.27
C MET A 560 -22.02 8.90 9.20
N SER A 561 -22.75 7.92 8.63
CA SER A 561 -23.23 6.76 9.41
C SER A 561 -22.07 5.82 9.77
N GLU A 562 -22.18 5.08 10.89
CA GLU A 562 -21.18 4.09 11.32
C GLU A 562 -20.86 3.03 10.26
N GLU A 563 -21.76 2.85 9.29
CA GLU A 563 -21.68 1.85 8.23
C GLU A 563 -20.86 2.32 7.01
N LEU A 564 -20.91 3.64 6.71
CA LEU A 564 -20.20 4.31 5.60
C LEU A 564 -18.75 4.66 5.96
N ALA A 565 -18.47 5.02 7.22
CA ALA A 565 -17.13 5.39 7.68
C ALA A 565 -16.10 4.26 7.49
N GLY A 566 -16.51 2.99 7.66
CA GLY A 566 -15.66 1.82 7.43
C GLY A 566 -15.52 1.40 5.95
N GLN A 567 -16.30 1.97 5.04
CA GLN A 567 -16.23 1.67 3.59
C GLN A 567 -15.24 2.59 2.85
N GLN A 568 -15.02 3.82 3.32
CA GLN A 568 -14.25 4.82 2.56
C GLN A 568 -12.79 5.05 2.98
N ARG A 569 -12.28 4.59 4.15
CA ARG A 569 -10.92 4.97 4.64
C ARG A 569 -10.64 6.46 4.34
N VAL A 570 -11.42 7.34 4.95
CA VAL A 570 -11.53 8.77 4.56
C VAL A 570 -10.19 9.52 4.71
N MET A 571 -9.27 9.05 5.56
CA MET A 571 -7.94 9.66 5.77
C MET A 571 -6.86 9.13 4.81
N ASP A 572 -6.88 7.83 4.47
CA ASP A 572 -5.93 7.22 3.53
C ASP A 572 -6.54 7.28 2.11
N TYR A 573 -6.66 8.47 1.54
CA TYR A 573 -7.38 8.67 0.29
C TYR A 573 -6.53 8.36 -0.96
N GLU A 574 -5.19 8.30 -0.86
CA GLU A 574 -4.33 7.91 -1.99
C GLU A 574 -4.24 6.38 -2.15
N ASP A 575 -4.24 5.91 -3.40
CA ASP A 575 -4.15 4.48 -3.74
C ASP A 575 -2.91 3.81 -3.10
N GLN A 576 -1.76 4.52 -3.03
CA GLN A 576 -0.54 4.02 -2.38
C GLN A 576 -0.66 3.87 -0.86
N GLU A 577 -1.43 4.73 -0.18
CA GLU A 577 -1.65 4.65 1.27
C GLU A 577 -2.52 3.43 1.60
N GLN A 578 -3.56 3.21 0.79
CA GLN A 578 -4.46 2.08 0.91
C GLN A 578 -3.76 0.75 0.62
N GLU A 579 -2.86 0.74 -0.37
CA GLU A 579 -2.07 -0.40 -0.83
C GLU A 579 -0.99 -0.80 0.17
N ARG A 580 -0.24 0.18 0.71
CA ARG A 580 0.89 -0.07 1.62
C ARG A 580 0.50 -0.13 3.10
N GLY A 581 -0.71 0.32 3.45
CA GLY A 581 -1.19 0.36 4.84
C GLY A 581 -0.38 1.31 5.73
N ILE A 582 0.21 2.35 5.11
CA ILE A 582 0.92 3.44 5.78
C ILE A 582 0.31 4.75 5.30
N THR A 583 0.11 5.69 6.22
CA THR A 583 -0.22 7.07 5.87
C THR A 583 1.03 7.72 5.27
N ILE A 584 0.89 8.28 4.07
CA ILE A 584 1.97 8.91 3.28
C ILE A 584 1.80 10.42 3.34
N ASN A 585 0.55 10.89 3.19
CA ASN A 585 0.13 12.27 3.23
C ASN A 585 -0.61 12.60 4.54
N ALA A 586 -0.39 13.79 5.07
CA ALA A 586 -1.19 14.31 6.17
C ALA A 586 -2.63 14.65 5.73
N ALA A 587 -3.64 14.05 6.36
CA ALA A 587 -5.05 14.31 6.04
C ALA A 587 -5.73 15.20 7.09
N ASN A 588 -6.45 16.23 6.64
CA ASN A 588 -7.11 17.23 7.50
C ASN A 588 -8.62 16.99 7.62
N ILE A 589 -9.15 16.92 8.85
CA ILE A 589 -10.61 16.83 9.12
C ILE A 589 -11.01 17.74 10.28
N SER A 590 -12.10 18.49 10.13
CA SER A 590 -12.77 19.14 11.26
C SER A 590 -13.94 18.30 11.83
N LEU A 591 -13.93 18.06 13.13
CA LEU A 591 -14.95 17.32 13.90
C LEU A 591 -15.73 18.29 14.82
N LEU A 592 -17.02 18.03 15.01
CA LEU A 592 -17.86 18.76 15.97
C LEU A 592 -18.11 17.90 17.22
N HIS A 593 -17.89 18.47 18.40
CA HIS A 593 -18.10 17.77 19.67
C HIS A 593 -18.83 18.65 20.69
N THR A 594 -19.71 18.06 21.50
CA THR A 594 -20.41 18.78 22.59
C THR A 594 -20.05 18.15 23.93
N GLN A 595 -19.54 18.97 24.85
CA GLN A 595 -19.19 18.56 26.21
C GLN A 595 -19.72 19.58 27.21
N GLY A 596 -20.44 19.12 28.24
CA GLY A 596 -20.97 20.00 29.29
C GLY A 596 -21.96 21.07 28.80
N GLY A 597 -22.66 20.83 27.68
CA GLY A 597 -23.55 21.80 27.04
C GLY A 597 -22.85 22.85 26.17
N GLN A 598 -21.53 22.74 25.99
CA GLN A 598 -20.72 23.62 25.16
C GLN A 598 -20.25 22.89 23.90
N GLU A 599 -20.37 23.55 22.75
CA GLU A 599 -20.01 23.03 21.43
C GLU A 599 -18.55 23.41 21.10
N TYR A 600 -17.79 22.47 20.54
CA TYR A 600 -16.37 22.58 20.21
C TYR A 600 -16.11 22.19 18.76
N LEU A 601 -15.15 22.88 18.13
CA LEU A 601 -14.60 22.56 16.81
C LEU A 601 -13.22 21.94 16.98
N ILE A 602 -13.05 20.70 16.56
CA ILE A 602 -11.81 19.94 16.71
C ILE A 602 -11.23 19.70 15.32
N ASN A 603 -10.16 20.42 14.97
CA ASN A 603 -9.41 20.19 13.74
C ASN A 603 -8.39 19.10 13.99
N LEU A 604 -8.47 18.03 13.21
CA LEU A 604 -7.67 16.82 13.29
C LEU A 604 -6.77 16.72 12.06
N ILE A 605 -5.48 16.48 12.28
CA ILE A 605 -4.52 16.09 11.24
C ILE A 605 -4.04 14.67 11.52
N ASP A 606 -4.28 13.73 10.62
CA ASP A 606 -3.67 12.40 10.68
C ASP A 606 -2.28 12.44 10.06
N THR A 607 -1.27 11.89 10.72
CA THR A 607 0.14 12.08 10.33
C THR A 607 0.82 10.77 9.97
N PRO A 608 1.72 10.76 8.96
CA PRO A 608 2.52 9.59 8.62
C PRO A 608 3.32 9.01 9.80
N GLY A 609 3.26 7.68 9.97
CA GLY A 609 4.05 6.97 10.99
C GLY A 609 5.47 6.59 10.53
N HIS A 610 5.81 6.80 9.25
CA HIS A 610 7.08 6.37 8.65
C HIS A 610 8.10 7.52 8.54
N VAL A 611 9.35 7.27 8.93
CA VAL A 611 10.41 8.29 9.10
C VAL A 611 10.78 9.01 7.80
N ASP A 612 10.66 8.36 6.64
CA ASP A 612 10.94 8.99 5.34
C ASP A 612 9.94 10.11 4.98
N PHE A 613 8.80 10.16 5.69
CA PHE A 613 7.81 11.24 5.64
C PHE A 613 7.89 12.17 6.86
N GLY A 614 9.03 12.19 7.56
CA GLY A 614 9.22 13.04 8.74
C GLY A 614 8.97 14.53 8.48
N GLY A 615 9.20 14.99 7.24
CA GLY A 615 8.83 16.34 6.80
C GLY A 615 7.32 16.61 6.92
N GLU A 616 6.48 15.64 6.60
CA GLU A 616 5.02 15.73 6.74
C GLU A 616 4.58 15.86 8.20
N VAL A 617 5.20 15.06 9.08
CA VAL A 617 4.94 15.10 10.52
C VAL A 617 5.27 16.49 11.07
N ILE A 618 6.40 17.08 10.68
CA ILE A 618 6.80 18.44 11.10
C ILE A 618 5.80 19.48 10.59
N ARG A 619 5.39 19.39 9.31
CA ARG A 619 4.39 20.29 8.72
C ARG A 619 3.06 20.22 9.47
N ALA A 620 2.60 19.02 9.83
CA ALA A 620 1.40 18.82 10.62
C ALA A 620 1.54 19.39 12.05
N MET A 621 2.67 19.13 12.73
CA MET A 621 2.94 19.68 14.07
C MET A 621 2.99 21.23 14.09
N ARG A 622 3.34 21.86 12.97
CA ARG A 622 3.30 23.32 12.83
C ARG A 622 1.87 23.89 12.80
N ALA A 623 0.89 23.10 12.35
CA ALA A 623 -0.51 23.52 12.28
C ALA A 623 -1.31 23.24 13.58
N VAL A 624 -0.93 22.22 14.35
CA VAL A 624 -1.69 21.73 15.52
C VAL A 624 -1.14 22.27 16.84
N ASP A 625 -1.98 22.29 17.88
CA ASP A 625 -1.65 22.79 19.23
C ASP A 625 -1.46 21.65 20.25
N GLY A 626 -1.94 20.45 19.92
CA GLY A 626 -1.78 19.25 20.74
C GLY A 626 -1.75 17.95 19.91
N VAL A 627 -1.40 16.83 20.54
CA VAL A 627 -1.26 15.54 19.87
C VAL A 627 -1.76 14.38 20.73
N ILE A 628 -2.43 13.40 20.12
CA ILE A 628 -2.72 12.11 20.77
C ILE A 628 -1.60 11.13 20.42
N LEU A 629 -0.90 10.68 21.45
CA LEU A 629 0.04 9.57 21.38
C LEU A 629 -0.74 8.27 21.51
N VAL A 630 -0.81 7.48 20.44
CA VAL A 630 -1.45 6.16 20.46
C VAL A 630 -0.39 5.10 20.72
N VAL A 631 -0.50 4.41 21.85
CA VAL A 631 0.47 3.38 22.28
C VAL A 631 -0.25 2.06 22.51
N ASP A 632 0.26 0.98 21.91
CA ASP A 632 -0.27 -0.36 22.13
C ASP A 632 0.03 -0.84 23.56
N ALA A 633 -0.98 -1.34 24.27
CA ALA A 633 -0.83 -1.82 25.64
C ALA A 633 0.12 -3.02 25.77
N VAL A 634 0.21 -3.86 24.73
CA VAL A 634 1.07 -5.05 24.67
C VAL A 634 2.48 -4.67 24.25
N GLU A 635 2.65 -3.98 23.14
CA GLU A 635 3.99 -3.65 22.61
C GLU A 635 4.65 -2.53 23.42
N GLY A 636 3.86 -1.61 23.96
CA GLY A 636 4.35 -0.45 24.71
C GLY A 636 4.98 0.60 23.81
N VAL A 637 5.88 1.40 24.38
CA VAL A 637 6.56 2.48 23.64
C VAL A 637 7.57 1.90 22.65
N MET A 638 7.41 2.25 21.38
CA MET A 638 8.24 1.80 20.27
C MET A 638 9.11 2.95 19.75
N PRO A 639 10.15 2.67 18.94
CA PRO A 639 11.09 3.70 18.50
C PRO A 639 10.46 4.87 17.72
N GLN A 640 9.49 4.56 16.87
CA GLN A 640 8.72 5.54 16.12
C GLN A 640 7.90 6.43 17.06
N THR A 641 7.38 5.86 18.17
CA THR A 641 6.69 6.64 19.22
C THR A 641 7.65 7.66 19.84
N GLU A 642 8.89 7.28 20.14
CA GLU A 642 9.90 8.21 20.67
C GLU A 642 10.23 9.33 19.68
N THR A 643 10.37 8.98 18.39
CA THR A 643 10.63 9.92 17.29
C THR A 643 9.63 11.06 17.27
N VAL A 644 8.35 10.69 17.21
CA VAL A 644 7.29 11.65 16.97
C VAL A 644 6.97 12.43 18.24
N VAL A 645 7.08 11.81 19.44
CA VAL A 645 7.01 12.54 20.72
C VAL A 645 8.06 13.65 20.77
N ARG A 646 9.30 13.35 20.35
CA ARG A 646 10.37 14.34 20.32
C ARG A 646 10.08 15.47 19.33
N GLN A 647 9.58 15.15 18.14
CA GLN A 647 9.22 16.16 17.13
C GLN A 647 8.07 17.07 17.59
N ALA A 648 7.01 16.47 18.14
CA ALA A 648 5.87 17.22 18.69
C ALA A 648 6.31 18.18 19.81
N LEU A 649 7.14 17.73 20.75
CA LEU A 649 7.60 18.56 21.86
C LEU A 649 8.58 19.67 21.43
N ARG A 650 9.40 19.44 20.40
CA ARG A 650 10.24 20.49 19.78
C ARG A 650 9.41 21.62 19.16
N GLU A 651 8.26 21.28 18.60
CA GLU A 651 7.28 22.25 18.09
C GLU A 651 6.37 22.80 19.20
N TYR A 652 6.66 22.51 20.49
CA TYR A 652 5.85 22.92 21.63
C TYR A 652 4.39 22.46 21.51
N VAL A 653 4.15 21.26 20.95
CA VAL A 653 2.82 20.65 20.83
C VAL A 653 2.55 19.79 22.06
N ARG A 654 1.42 20.03 22.75
CA ARG A 654 1.11 19.33 24.01
C ARG A 654 0.62 17.89 23.77
N PRO A 655 1.24 16.85 24.37
CA PRO A 655 0.78 15.48 24.21
C PRO A 655 -0.32 15.08 25.21
N VAL A 656 -1.17 14.16 24.78
CA VAL A 656 -2.04 13.30 25.62
C VAL A 656 -1.88 11.85 25.19
N LEU A 657 -2.20 10.90 26.06
CA LEU A 657 -1.90 9.49 25.83
C LEU A 657 -3.18 8.65 25.70
N PHE A 658 -3.28 7.91 24.60
CA PHE A 658 -4.25 6.84 24.43
C PHE A 658 -3.54 5.48 24.42
N ILE A 659 -3.75 4.69 25.48
CA ILE A 659 -3.30 3.29 25.53
C ILE A 659 -4.36 2.44 24.84
N ASN A 660 -4.01 1.97 23.65
CA ASN A 660 -4.88 1.23 22.76
C ASN A 660 -4.66 -0.28 22.89
N LYS A 661 -5.60 -1.07 22.36
CA LYS A 661 -5.60 -2.53 22.37
C LYS A 661 -5.50 -3.14 23.77
N VAL A 662 -6.11 -2.47 24.74
CA VAL A 662 -6.20 -2.95 26.13
C VAL A 662 -6.80 -4.34 26.22
N ASP A 663 -7.70 -4.70 25.31
CA ASP A 663 -8.31 -6.02 25.25
C ASP A 663 -7.30 -7.16 25.04
N ARG A 664 -6.18 -6.90 24.35
CA ARG A 664 -5.11 -7.89 24.15
C ARG A 664 -4.41 -8.27 25.47
N LEU A 665 -4.39 -7.39 26.48
CA LEU A 665 -3.78 -7.71 27.79
C LEU A 665 -4.49 -8.86 28.51
N ILE A 666 -5.81 -9.01 28.29
CA ILE A 666 -6.57 -10.15 28.82
C ILE A 666 -6.53 -11.30 27.81
N ASN A 667 -6.79 -11.01 26.54
CA ASN A 667 -7.02 -12.04 25.53
C ASN A 667 -5.75 -12.82 25.12
N GLU A 668 -4.59 -12.16 25.15
CA GLU A 668 -3.29 -12.75 24.77
C GLU A 668 -2.43 -13.07 26.01
N LEU A 669 -2.33 -12.13 26.95
CA LEU A 669 -1.40 -12.23 28.08
C LEU A 669 -2.05 -12.78 29.36
N GLN A 670 -3.38 -12.95 29.38
CA GLN A 670 -4.16 -13.48 30.51
C GLN A 670 -3.85 -12.78 31.84
N LEU A 671 -3.57 -11.47 31.78
CA LEU A 671 -3.21 -10.70 32.96
C LEU A 671 -4.41 -10.55 33.90
N ASN A 672 -4.14 -10.62 35.20
CA ASN A 672 -5.14 -10.26 36.21
C ASN A 672 -5.26 -8.73 36.36
N GLU A 673 -6.28 -8.27 37.09
CA GLU A 673 -6.58 -6.83 37.27
C GLU A 673 -5.36 -6.02 37.72
N GLN A 674 -4.61 -6.55 38.69
CA GLN A 674 -3.42 -5.89 39.24
C GLN A 674 -2.29 -5.83 38.20
N GLN A 675 -2.03 -6.91 37.48
CA GLN A 675 -1.01 -6.98 36.43
C GLN A 675 -1.33 -6.06 35.24
N MET A 676 -2.61 -5.87 34.91
CA MET A 676 -3.02 -4.90 33.88
C MET A 676 -2.71 -3.46 34.34
N GLN A 677 -3.03 -3.13 35.59
CA GLN A 677 -2.70 -1.81 36.15
C GLN A 677 -1.19 -1.59 36.17
N GLU A 678 -0.40 -2.58 36.58
CA GLU A 678 1.06 -2.54 36.52
C GLU A 678 1.57 -2.30 35.10
N ARG A 679 0.97 -2.96 34.09
CA ARG A 679 1.33 -2.76 32.68
C ARG A 679 1.03 -1.35 32.22
N PHE A 680 -0.14 -0.80 32.55
CA PHE A 680 -0.49 0.58 32.23
C PHE A 680 0.47 1.57 32.88
N LEU A 681 0.76 1.40 34.17
CA LEU A 681 1.70 2.25 34.88
C LEU A 681 3.09 2.20 34.24
N LYS A 682 3.53 1.03 33.76
CA LYS A 682 4.78 0.89 33.01
C LYS A 682 4.77 1.69 31.71
N VAL A 683 3.72 1.57 30.90
CA VAL A 683 3.60 2.31 29.64
C VAL A 683 3.55 3.81 29.89
N ILE A 684 2.76 4.25 30.87
CA ILE A 684 2.64 5.67 31.27
C ILE A 684 3.98 6.20 31.78
N SER A 685 4.70 5.42 32.57
CA SER A 685 6.03 5.80 33.07
C SER A 685 7.02 5.96 31.92
N GLN A 686 7.01 5.06 30.93
CA GLN A 686 7.83 5.18 29.73
C GLN A 686 7.49 6.43 28.92
N VAL A 687 6.20 6.70 28.67
CA VAL A 687 5.75 7.89 27.94
C VAL A 687 6.10 9.17 28.71
N ASN A 688 5.85 9.22 30.02
CA ASN A 688 6.24 10.36 30.85
C ASN A 688 7.75 10.54 30.89
N GLY A 689 8.53 9.46 30.89
CA GLY A 689 9.98 9.51 30.77
C GLY A 689 10.43 10.13 29.44
N LEU A 690 9.73 9.84 28.35
CA LEU A 690 9.98 10.51 27.06
C LEU A 690 9.58 11.98 27.09
N ILE A 691 8.42 12.31 27.68
CA ILE A 691 7.95 13.70 27.82
C ILE A 691 8.94 14.49 28.66
N SER A 692 9.28 14.03 29.87
CA SER A 692 10.20 14.72 30.77
C SER A 692 11.58 14.97 30.16
N LYS A 693 12.03 14.08 29.26
CA LYS A 693 13.31 14.21 28.56
C LYS A 693 13.30 15.28 27.45
N ASN A 694 12.14 15.56 26.84
CA ASN A 694 12.05 16.35 25.62
C ASN A 694 11.13 17.58 25.74
N VAL A 695 10.40 17.72 26.85
CA VAL A 695 9.46 18.81 27.09
C VAL A 695 10.21 20.15 27.25
N PRO A 696 9.64 21.27 26.78
CA PRO A 696 10.23 22.57 27.01
C PRO A 696 10.28 22.94 28.50
N LYS A 697 11.32 23.70 28.88
CA LYS A 697 11.55 24.11 30.28
C LYS A 697 10.36 24.87 30.84
N GLY A 698 9.89 24.49 32.03
CA GLY A 698 8.75 25.08 32.73
C GLY A 698 7.40 24.40 32.49
N PHE A 699 7.34 23.40 31.60
CA PHE A 699 6.11 22.64 31.30
C PHE A 699 6.16 21.18 31.79
N GLU A 700 7.23 20.77 32.47
CA GLU A 700 7.50 19.39 32.87
C GLU A 700 6.34 18.75 33.64
N ASP A 701 5.82 19.46 34.65
CA ASP A 701 4.72 18.97 35.50
C ASP A 701 3.34 19.11 34.85
N GLU A 702 3.16 20.13 33.99
CA GLU A 702 1.88 20.44 33.34
C GLU A 702 1.59 19.48 32.17
N TRP A 703 2.62 19.08 31.43
CA TRP A 703 2.47 18.27 30.21
C TRP A 703 2.67 16.77 30.46
N SER A 704 3.15 16.40 31.65
CA SER A 704 3.13 15.00 32.09
C SER A 704 1.71 14.44 32.08
N VAL A 705 1.55 13.27 31.45
CA VAL A 705 0.29 12.56 31.35
C VAL A 705 0.02 11.79 32.65
N LYS A 706 -1.15 12.02 33.24
CA LYS A 706 -1.58 11.50 34.54
C LYS A 706 -2.93 10.81 34.39
N VAL A 707 -3.07 9.66 35.05
CA VAL A 707 -4.33 8.90 35.03
C VAL A 707 -5.44 9.65 35.74
N GLN A 708 -5.11 10.28 36.87
CA GLN A 708 -6.06 10.93 37.78
C GLN A 708 -6.75 12.15 37.15
N ASN A 709 -6.05 12.89 36.28
CA ASN A 709 -6.61 14.10 35.68
C ASN A 709 -7.35 13.84 34.36
N GLY A 710 -7.25 12.64 33.78
CA GLY A 710 -7.90 12.27 32.51
C GLY A 710 -7.04 12.42 31.26
N SER A 711 -5.77 12.82 31.37
CA SER A 711 -4.85 12.96 30.22
C SER A 711 -4.33 11.63 29.68
N VAL A 712 -4.67 10.53 30.36
CA VAL A 712 -4.49 9.16 29.88
C VAL A 712 -5.86 8.52 29.71
N THR A 713 -6.12 8.03 28.50
CA THR A 713 -7.30 7.24 28.16
C THR A 713 -6.88 5.82 27.84
N PHE A 714 -7.65 4.83 28.28
CA PHE A 714 -7.41 3.41 28.05
C PHE A 714 -8.55 2.83 27.28
N GLY A 715 -8.29 2.02 26.28
CA GLY A 715 -9.39 1.37 25.60
C GLY A 715 -8.99 0.49 24.44
N SER A 716 -10.00 0.18 23.66
CA SER A 716 -9.85 -0.54 22.43
C SER A 716 -10.51 0.27 21.33
N ALA A 717 -9.67 0.91 20.51
CA ALA A 717 -10.04 1.51 19.24
C ALA A 717 -10.96 0.61 18.41
N TYR A 718 -10.60 -0.67 18.45
CA TYR A 718 -11.17 -1.75 17.68
C TYR A 718 -12.58 -2.13 18.18
N ASN A 719 -12.72 -2.30 19.50
CA ASN A 719 -14.01 -2.59 20.14
C ASN A 719 -14.81 -1.31 20.47
N LYS A 720 -14.38 -0.14 19.98
CA LYS A 720 -15.07 1.15 20.10
C LYS A 720 -15.39 1.60 21.54
N TRP A 721 -14.62 1.17 22.53
CA TRP A 721 -14.76 1.63 23.92
C TRP A 721 -13.46 2.24 24.43
N ALA A 722 -13.58 3.23 25.30
CA ALA A 722 -12.47 3.71 26.09
C ALA A 722 -12.96 4.32 27.40
N ILE A 723 -12.08 4.35 28.38
CA ILE A 723 -12.30 4.89 29.71
C ILE A 723 -11.16 5.83 30.10
N SER A 724 -11.49 6.80 30.93
CA SER A 724 -10.55 7.63 31.67
C SER A 724 -11.11 7.79 33.09
N VAL A 725 -10.29 8.20 34.06
CA VAL A 725 -10.78 8.37 35.45
C VAL A 725 -11.95 9.37 35.54
N PRO A 726 -11.93 10.54 34.87
CA PRO A 726 -13.09 11.43 34.83
C PRO A 726 -14.32 10.77 34.20
N ARG A 727 -14.13 10.05 33.09
CA ARG A 727 -15.23 9.34 32.41
C ARG A 727 -15.86 8.30 33.33
N MET A 728 -15.06 7.52 34.03
CA MET A 728 -15.50 6.53 35.02
C MET A 728 -16.33 7.15 36.14
N ALA A 729 -15.97 8.34 36.60
CA ALA A 729 -16.75 9.07 37.61
C ALA A 729 -18.12 9.54 37.07
N THR A 730 -18.18 9.98 35.81
CA THR A 730 -19.45 10.42 35.18
C THR A 730 -20.37 9.27 34.76
N THR A 731 -19.80 8.17 34.27
CA THR A 731 -20.56 7.00 33.79
C THR A 731 -20.86 5.99 34.91
N GLY A 732 -20.18 6.11 36.06
CA GLY A 732 -20.29 5.18 37.19
C GLY A 732 -19.57 3.84 36.97
N ILE A 733 -18.77 3.72 35.90
CA ILE A 733 -18.04 2.49 35.56
C ILE A 733 -16.80 2.37 36.42
N SER A 734 -16.63 1.23 37.08
CA SER A 734 -15.41 0.87 37.82
C SER A 734 -14.41 0.10 36.94
N PHE A 735 -13.12 0.17 37.28
CA PHE A 735 -12.09 -0.60 36.57
C PHE A 735 -12.32 -2.10 36.72
N LYS A 736 -12.84 -2.53 37.88
CA LYS A 736 -13.23 -3.91 38.13
C LYS A 736 -14.33 -4.36 37.16
N GLN A 737 -15.34 -3.53 36.91
CA GLN A 737 -16.36 -3.82 35.89
C GLN A 737 -15.75 -3.90 34.49
N VAL A 738 -14.79 -3.03 34.16
CA VAL A 738 -14.06 -3.09 32.87
C VAL A 738 -13.31 -4.42 32.75
N TYR A 739 -12.59 -4.82 33.79
CA TYR A 739 -11.88 -6.09 33.84
C TYR A 739 -12.84 -7.29 33.75
N GLU A 740 -13.96 -7.27 34.47
CA GLU A 740 -14.99 -8.31 34.42
C GLU A 740 -15.62 -8.40 33.03
N CYS A 741 -15.93 -7.26 32.40
CA CYS A 741 -16.44 -7.20 31.03
C CYS A 741 -15.42 -7.70 30.01
N LEU A 742 -14.13 -7.38 30.18
CA LEU A 742 -13.07 -7.90 29.31
C LEU A 742 -12.86 -9.40 29.51
N LYS A 743 -12.90 -9.89 30.75
CA LYS A 743 -12.77 -11.33 31.09
C LYS A 743 -13.97 -12.16 30.64
N SER A 744 -15.16 -11.57 30.63
CA SER A 744 -16.39 -12.20 30.14
C SER A 744 -16.65 -11.97 28.65
N ASP A 745 -15.70 -11.34 27.94
CA ASP A 745 -15.77 -10.98 26.51
C ASP A 745 -17.04 -10.19 26.12
N ASN A 746 -17.48 -9.31 27.01
CA ASN A 746 -18.68 -8.49 26.88
C ASN A 746 -18.34 -7.01 26.60
N GLN A 747 -17.39 -6.77 25.68
CA GLN A 747 -16.87 -5.43 25.39
C GLN A 747 -17.88 -4.52 24.66
N LYS A 748 -18.93 -5.09 24.06
CA LYS A 748 -20.02 -4.33 23.45
C LYS A 748 -20.85 -3.58 24.49
N GLU A 749 -20.99 -4.13 25.69
CA GLU A 749 -21.62 -3.42 26.80
C GLU A 749 -20.73 -2.27 27.27
N LEU A 750 -19.41 -2.48 27.35
CA LEU A 750 -18.46 -1.39 27.62
C LEU A 750 -18.54 -0.27 26.58
N ALA A 751 -18.65 -0.60 25.29
CA ALA A 751 -18.81 0.40 24.23
C ALA A 751 -20.13 1.20 24.34
N LYS A 752 -21.20 0.58 24.86
CA LYS A 752 -22.46 1.29 25.14
C LYS A 752 -22.37 2.18 26.37
N MET A 753 -21.68 1.73 27.40
CA MET A 753 -21.53 2.46 28.66
C MET A 753 -20.52 3.61 28.56
N SER A 754 -19.43 3.42 27.80
CA SER A 754 -18.37 4.41 27.58
C SER A 754 -17.78 4.26 26.18
N LYS A 755 -18.30 5.05 25.24
CA LYS A 755 -17.83 5.05 23.84
C LYS A 755 -16.41 5.60 23.73
N LEU A 756 -15.63 5.00 22.83
CA LEU A 756 -14.26 5.43 22.50
C LEU A 756 -14.19 6.92 22.17
N SER A 757 -15.02 7.36 21.23
CA SER A 757 -15.02 8.73 20.72
C SER A 757 -15.32 9.75 21.82
N GLU A 758 -16.29 9.47 22.68
CA GLU A 758 -16.65 10.38 23.77
C GLU A 758 -15.50 10.51 24.78
N ALA A 759 -14.85 9.39 25.14
CA ALA A 759 -13.71 9.42 26.05
C ALA A 759 -12.48 10.13 25.45
N ILE A 760 -12.18 9.89 24.17
CA ILE A 760 -11.06 10.53 23.47
C ILE A 760 -11.31 12.03 23.29
N LEU A 761 -12.49 12.43 22.82
CA LEU A 761 -12.81 13.84 22.60
C LEU A 761 -12.94 14.60 23.92
N GLU A 762 -13.41 13.96 25.00
CA GLU A 762 -13.38 14.52 26.36
C GLU A 762 -11.94 14.79 26.83
N MET A 763 -11.03 13.83 26.63
CA MET A 763 -9.60 14.01 26.93
C MET A 763 -9.01 15.18 26.11
N VAL A 764 -9.34 15.26 24.82
CA VAL A 764 -8.88 16.32 23.91
C VAL A 764 -9.35 17.69 24.37
N VAL A 765 -10.64 17.87 24.60
CA VAL A 765 -11.21 19.18 25.00
C VAL A 765 -10.70 19.62 26.36
N THR A 766 -10.53 18.67 27.29
CA THR A 766 -10.10 18.95 28.67
C THR A 766 -8.61 19.29 28.76
N HIS A 767 -7.75 18.60 27.99
CA HIS A 767 -6.30 18.72 28.16
C HIS A 767 -5.57 19.42 27.02
N LEU A 768 -6.04 19.32 25.77
CA LEU A 768 -5.38 20.04 24.70
C LEU A 768 -5.70 21.54 24.78
N PRO A 769 -4.71 22.41 24.57
CA PRO A 769 -4.90 23.85 24.67
C PRO A 769 -5.72 24.36 23.49
N ASN A 770 -6.47 25.44 23.72
CA ASN A 770 -7.06 26.22 22.64
C ASN A 770 -6.01 27.16 22.03
N PRO A 771 -6.26 27.74 20.83
CA PRO A 771 -5.35 28.68 20.18
C PRO A 771 -4.91 29.85 21.06
N LEU A 772 -5.83 30.41 21.87
CA LEU A 772 -5.56 31.54 22.77
C LEU A 772 -4.47 31.24 23.81
N LYS A 773 -4.42 29.99 24.29
CA LYS A 773 -3.40 29.53 25.22
C LYS A 773 -2.14 29.08 24.48
N ALA A 774 -2.30 28.32 23.40
CA ALA A 774 -1.20 27.70 22.68
C ALA A 774 -0.27 28.73 22.01
N GLN A 775 -0.84 29.71 21.31
CA GLN A 775 -0.05 30.68 20.55
C GLN A 775 0.91 31.49 21.42
N LYS A 776 0.57 31.74 22.69
CA LYS A 776 1.41 32.49 23.63
C LYS A 776 2.81 31.91 23.80
N TYR A 777 2.93 30.59 23.84
CA TYR A 777 4.22 29.91 23.98
C TYR A 777 4.75 29.35 22.66
N ARG A 778 3.91 29.22 21.63
CA ARG A 778 4.32 28.78 20.28
C ARG A 778 5.00 29.90 19.48
N MET A 779 4.46 31.12 19.51
CA MET A 779 4.93 32.25 18.68
C MET A 779 6.41 32.58 18.85
N PRO A 780 6.96 32.64 20.08
CA PRO A 780 8.39 32.93 20.26
C PRO A 780 9.33 31.89 19.64
N VAL A 781 8.83 30.70 19.33
CA VAL A 781 9.62 29.57 18.81
C VAL A 781 9.49 29.47 17.29
N ILE A 782 8.28 29.64 16.75
CA ILE A 782 8.03 29.41 15.32
C ILE A 782 8.12 30.69 14.46
N TRP A 783 8.32 31.85 15.09
CA TRP A 783 8.46 33.14 14.43
C TRP A 783 9.56 33.99 15.07
N LYS A 784 10.59 34.35 14.31
CA LYS A 784 11.76 35.14 14.77
C LYS A 784 11.60 36.66 14.65
N GLY A 785 10.40 37.16 14.36
CA GLY A 785 10.15 38.59 14.31
C GLY A 785 10.16 39.25 15.69
N GLU A 786 10.08 40.58 15.73
CA GLU A 786 10.02 41.32 16.99
C GLU A 786 8.72 41.02 17.74
N ALA A 787 8.80 40.30 18.87
CA ALA A 787 7.64 39.90 19.67
C ALA A 787 6.79 41.09 20.14
N GLU A 788 7.42 42.25 20.39
CA GLU A 788 6.76 43.47 20.87
C GLU A 788 6.10 44.31 19.76
N SER A 789 6.33 43.95 18.49
CA SER A 789 5.68 44.59 17.34
C SER A 789 4.17 44.42 17.38
N ALA A 790 3.44 45.27 16.65
CA ALA A 790 1.98 45.20 16.57
C ALA A 790 1.50 43.81 16.11
N ILE A 791 2.16 43.22 15.10
CA ILE A 791 1.85 41.89 14.59
C ILE A 791 2.30 40.77 15.53
N GLY A 792 3.47 40.90 16.19
CA GLY A 792 3.93 39.95 17.19
C GLY A 792 2.96 39.81 18.36
N LYS A 793 2.45 40.94 18.86
CA LYS A 793 1.39 40.99 19.89
C LYS A 793 0.08 40.40 19.38
N ALA A 794 -0.32 40.73 18.16
CA ALA A 794 -1.55 40.24 17.57
C ALA A 794 -1.53 38.72 17.35
N MET A 795 -0.42 38.14 16.88
CA MET A 795 -0.26 36.68 16.74
C MET A 795 -0.20 35.96 18.08
N THR A 796 0.49 36.53 19.07
CA THR A 796 0.57 35.96 20.43
C THR A 796 -0.79 35.96 21.12
N ALA A 797 -1.61 36.99 20.86
CA ALA A 797 -2.96 37.14 21.41
C ALA A 797 -4.05 36.42 20.61
N CYS A 798 -3.72 35.79 19.46
CA CYS A 798 -4.70 35.24 18.52
C CYS A 798 -5.74 36.28 18.07
N ASP A 799 -5.31 37.52 17.82
CA ASP A 799 -6.22 38.63 17.54
C ASP A 799 -6.81 38.51 16.14
N GLU A 800 -8.14 38.42 16.06
CA GLU A 800 -8.91 38.35 14.81
C GLU A 800 -8.98 39.70 14.09
N LYS A 801 -8.73 40.81 14.79
CA LYS A 801 -8.72 42.19 14.26
C LYS A 801 -7.32 42.69 13.93
N GLY A 802 -6.30 41.89 14.25
CA GLY A 802 -4.91 42.17 13.89
C GLY A 802 -4.67 42.06 12.39
N GLN A 803 -3.46 42.42 11.97
CA GLN A 803 -3.00 42.18 10.60
C GLN A 803 -3.02 40.67 10.30
N PHE A 804 -3.49 40.29 9.11
CA PHE A 804 -3.61 38.89 8.72
C PHE A 804 -2.23 38.25 8.62
N ALA A 805 -2.04 37.10 9.27
CA ALA A 805 -0.83 36.30 9.18
C ALA A 805 -1.20 34.82 9.22
N MET A 806 -0.84 34.09 8.16
CA MET A 806 -1.07 32.67 8.01
C MET A 806 0.23 31.96 7.64
N MET A 807 0.46 30.81 8.27
CA MET A 807 1.54 29.90 7.92
C MET A 807 0.98 28.77 7.07
N VAL A 808 1.45 28.64 5.83
CA VAL A 808 1.06 27.53 4.94
C VAL A 808 1.80 26.29 5.36
N THR A 809 1.08 25.22 5.69
CA THR A 809 1.66 23.94 6.13
C THR A 809 1.55 22.85 5.07
N ASP A 810 0.60 22.97 4.16
CA ASP A 810 0.36 22.00 3.10
C ASP A 810 -0.13 22.70 1.82
N VAL A 811 0.25 22.18 0.66
CA VAL A 811 -0.21 22.68 -0.64
C VAL A 811 -0.62 21.49 -1.48
N SER A 812 -1.86 21.51 -1.97
CA SER A 812 -2.37 20.55 -2.94
C SER A 812 -2.83 21.27 -4.20
N VAL A 813 -2.71 20.61 -5.35
CA VAL A 813 -3.07 21.22 -6.64
C VAL A 813 -4.26 20.47 -7.24
N ASP A 814 -5.40 21.16 -7.36
CA ASP A 814 -6.61 20.63 -7.99
C ASP A 814 -6.73 21.12 -9.45
N LYS A 815 -7.09 20.20 -10.37
CA LYS A 815 -7.18 20.48 -11.81
C LYS A 815 -8.28 21.49 -12.17
N HIS A 816 -9.34 21.61 -11.36
CA HIS A 816 -10.44 22.55 -11.60
C HIS A 816 -10.33 23.84 -10.79
N SER A 817 -9.84 23.73 -9.55
CA SER A 817 -9.89 24.79 -8.54
C SER A 817 -8.56 25.55 -8.41
N GLY A 818 -7.47 25.04 -9.00
CA GLY A 818 -6.13 25.61 -8.89
C GLY A 818 -5.43 25.20 -7.59
N ASP A 819 -4.41 25.95 -7.20
CA ASP A 819 -3.63 25.67 -5.99
C ASP A 819 -4.45 25.93 -4.73
N ILE A 820 -4.42 24.95 -3.81
CA ILE A 820 -5.08 24.99 -2.51
C ILE A 820 -3.97 25.03 -1.45
N ALA A 821 -3.83 26.15 -0.76
CA ALA A 821 -2.93 26.29 0.38
C ALA A 821 -3.69 26.02 1.68
N THR A 822 -3.29 24.98 2.40
CA THR A 822 -3.81 24.67 3.74
C THR A 822 -2.81 25.14 4.78
N GLY A 823 -3.29 25.82 5.81
CA GLY A 823 -2.41 26.39 6.82
C GLY A 823 -3.12 26.97 8.03
N ARG A 824 -2.34 27.44 8.98
CA ARG A 824 -2.84 27.96 10.26
C ARG A 824 -2.88 29.49 10.24
N VAL A 825 -4.05 30.07 10.53
CA VAL A 825 -4.17 31.53 10.73
C VAL A 825 -3.74 31.88 12.15
N TYR A 826 -2.68 32.68 12.27
CA TYR A 826 -2.11 33.11 13.55
C TYR A 826 -2.62 34.48 14.00
N SER A 827 -2.91 35.39 13.08
CA SER A 827 -3.54 36.68 13.37
C SER A 827 -4.44 37.14 12.20
N GLY A 828 -5.35 38.05 12.49
CA GLY A 828 -6.31 38.64 11.56
C GLY A 828 -7.42 37.70 11.12
N THR A 829 -8.13 38.11 10.08
CA THR A 829 -9.25 37.37 9.50
C THR A 829 -9.15 37.40 7.99
N ILE A 830 -9.21 36.22 7.35
CA ILE A 830 -9.23 36.14 5.88
C ILE A 830 -10.66 36.07 5.36
N SER A 831 -10.90 36.79 4.26
CA SER A 831 -12.17 36.81 3.55
C SER A 831 -11.97 36.47 2.07
N LYS A 832 -13.04 36.02 1.42
CA LYS A 832 -13.05 35.76 -0.03
C LYS A 832 -12.78 37.04 -0.82
N GLY A 833 -11.93 36.96 -1.85
CA GLY A 833 -11.65 38.08 -2.76
C GLY A 833 -10.66 39.12 -2.22
N VAL A 834 -9.98 38.82 -1.11
CA VAL A 834 -8.98 39.71 -0.51
C VAL A 834 -7.61 39.50 -1.17
N LYS A 835 -6.88 40.60 -1.34
CA LYS A 835 -5.48 40.58 -1.78
C LYS A 835 -4.58 40.27 -0.60
N VAL A 836 -3.67 39.33 -0.78
CA VAL A 836 -2.68 38.91 0.21
C VAL A 836 -1.31 38.82 -0.43
N ASN A 837 -0.28 39.05 0.36
CA ASN A 837 1.12 38.95 -0.02
C ASN A 837 1.66 37.58 0.38
N LEU A 838 2.28 36.90 -0.59
CA LEU A 838 3.20 35.80 -0.36
C LEU A 838 4.55 36.41 0.00
N ILE A 839 4.95 36.31 1.27
CA ILE A 839 6.11 37.04 1.80
C ILE A 839 7.43 36.50 1.26
N GLY A 840 7.61 35.18 1.25
CA GLY A 840 8.81 34.52 0.73
C GLY A 840 8.95 34.70 -0.77
N SER A 841 7.85 34.55 -1.50
CA SER A 841 7.83 34.73 -2.97
C SER A 841 7.76 36.19 -3.43
N GLN A 842 7.55 37.15 -2.52
CA GLN A 842 7.36 38.58 -2.80
C GLN A 842 6.31 38.86 -3.90
N LYS A 843 5.16 38.19 -3.81
CA LYS A 843 4.06 38.29 -4.79
C LYS A 843 2.75 38.65 -4.13
N GLU A 844 1.96 39.51 -4.78
CA GLU A 844 0.58 39.78 -4.38
C GLU A 844 -0.38 38.86 -5.16
N VAL A 845 -1.27 38.19 -4.45
CA VAL A 845 -2.25 37.24 -5.01
C VAL A 845 -3.63 37.46 -4.37
N MET A 846 -4.69 37.05 -5.06
CA MET A 846 -6.06 37.23 -4.60
C MET A 846 -6.69 35.88 -4.25
N THR A 847 -7.34 35.80 -3.09
CA THR A 847 -8.06 34.58 -2.67
C THR A 847 -9.33 34.39 -3.50
N GLN A 848 -9.54 33.19 -4.06
CA GLN A 848 -10.74 32.89 -4.86
C GLN A 848 -11.83 32.25 -4.02
N LYS A 849 -11.47 31.25 -3.21
CA LYS A 849 -12.35 30.61 -2.23
C LYS A 849 -11.56 30.39 -0.94
N ILE A 850 -12.28 30.38 0.18
CA ILE A 850 -11.72 30.07 1.49
C ILE A 850 -12.67 29.08 2.18
N GLY A 851 -12.13 28.19 3.01
CA GLY A 851 -12.96 27.16 3.63
C GLY A 851 -12.21 26.27 4.60
N LEU A 852 -12.96 25.29 5.10
CA LEU A 852 -12.47 24.21 5.97
C LEU A 852 -12.64 22.87 5.26
N PHE A 853 -11.84 21.88 5.65
CA PHE A 853 -12.07 20.48 5.26
C PHE A 853 -12.92 19.77 6.32
N MET A 854 -14.07 19.22 5.91
CA MET A 854 -14.94 18.38 6.75
C MET A 854 -15.05 16.98 6.15
N GLY A 855 -14.19 16.06 6.58
CA GLY A 855 -14.03 14.78 5.88
C GLY A 855 -13.40 15.00 4.51
N PRO A 856 -13.88 14.35 3.43
CA PRO A 856 -13.37 14.59 2.08
C PRO A 856 -13.93 15.86 1.42
N ASP A 857 -14.87 16.56 2.07
CA ASP A 857 -15.56 17.70 1.49
C ASP A 857 -14.88 19.03 1.86
N PHE A 858 -14.63 19.88 0.84
CA PHE A 858 -14.31 21.29 1.06
C PHE A 858 -15.58 22.08 1.35
N VAL A 859 -15.62 22.71 2.52
CA VAL A 859 -16.73 23.56 2.97
C VAL A 859 -16.31 25.02 2.83
N GLU A 860 -16.90 25.71 1.85
CA GLU A 860 -16.67 27.13 1.64
C GLU A 860 -17.23 27.94 2.82
N ALA A 861 -16.42 28.87 3.34
CA ALA A 861 -16.77 29.76 4.44
C ALA A 861 -16.72 31.21 3.98
N GLY A 862 -17.54 32.08 4.56
CA GLY A 862 -17.51 33.52 4.24
C GLY A 862 -16.23 34.22 4.71
N THR A 863 -15.82 33.94 5.95
CA THR A 863 -14.64 34.52 6.61
C THR A 863 -14.05 33.51 7.58
N VAL A 864 -12.72 33.48 7.75
CA VAL A 864 -12.05 32.59 8.71
C VAL A 864 -11.09 33.41 9.60
N PRO A 865 -11.34 33.49 10.92
CA PRO A 865 -10.51 34.27 11.85
C PRO A 865 -9.31 33.47 12.37
N ALA A 866 -8.39 34.19 13.03
CA ALA A 866 -7.24 33.64 13.74
C ALA A 866 -7.59 32.48 14.68
N GLY A 867 -6.71 31.49 14.72
CA GLY A 867 -6.85 30.27 15.53
C GLY A 867 -7.35 29.05 14.79
N ASN A 868 -7.86 29.21 13.56
CA ASN A 868 -8.36 28.13 12.70
C ASN A 868 -7.29 27.65 11.70
N ILE A 869 -7.37 26.37 11.33
CA ILE A 869 -6.73 25.83 10.13
C ILE A 869 -7.67 26.12 8.96
N VAL A 870 -7.16 26.72 7.88
CA VAL A 870 -7.94 27.17 6.72
C VAL A 870 -7.32 26.65 5.43
N ALA A 871 -8.17 26.41 4.43
CA ALA A 871 -7.77 26.15 3.07
C ALA A 871 -8.13 27.35 2.17
N LEU A 872 -7.12 27.89 1.49
CA LEU A 872 -7.23 29.02 0.57
C LEU A 872 -7.02 28.53 -0.86
N VAL A 873 -7.99 28.81 -1.74
CA VAL A 873 -7.99 28.38 -3.13
C VAL A 873 -7.63 29.54 -4.05
N GLY A 874 -6.80 29.27 -5.07
CA GLY A 874 -6.49 30.20 -6.15
C GLY A 874 -5.19 30.99 -5.95
N LEU A 875 -4.36 30.57 -5.00
CA LEU A 875 -3.07 31.19 -4.69
C LEU A 875 -1.97 30.64 -5.59
N LYS A 876 -1.81 31.23 -6.78
CA LYS A 876 -0.75 30.84 -7.70
C LYS A 876 0.62 31.04 -7.06
N ASP A 877 1.52 30.09 -7.33
CA ASP A 877 2.91 30.09 -6.87
C ASP A 877 3.13 29.94 -5.35
N VAL A 878 2.10 29.60 -4.57
CA VAL A 878 2.25 29.25 -3.14
C VAL A 878 2.96 27.91 -2.96
N TYR A 879 3.83 27.79 -1.96
CA TYR A 879 4.48 26.52 -1.61
C TYR A 879 4.32 26.25 -0.11
N ALA A 880 4.47 25.00 0.32
CA ALA A 880 4.44 24.69 1.75
C ALA A 880 5.63 25.37 2.44
N GLY A 881 5.34 26.26 3.40
CA GLY A 881 6.34 26.99 4.19
C GLY A 881 6.28 28.48 3.94
N GLU A 882 5.50 28.86 2.93
CA GLU A 882 5.19 30.22 2.61
C GLU A 882 4.40 30.90 3.75
N THR A 883 4.72 32.16 3.96
CA THR A 883 3.99 33.03 4.88
C THR A 883 3.07 33.92 4.08
N ILE A 884 1.79 33.95 4.44
CA ILE A 884 0.78 34.79 3.80
C ILE A 884 0.35 35.88 4.77
N SER A 885 0.42 37.15 4.33
CA SER A 885 -0.03 38.29 5.12
C SER A 885 -0.67 39.38 4.25
N ASP A 886 -1.53 40.22 4.81
CA ASP A 886 -2.07 41.42 4.15
C ASP A 886 -1.17 42.67 4.32
N GLY A 887 0.03 42.51 4.89
CA GLY A 887 1.07 43.54 4.98
C GLY A 887 2.47 42.94 5.04
N GLU A 888 3.50 43.78 5.22
CA GLU A 888 4.89 43.29 5.37
C GLU A 888 5.12 42.71 6.76
N ILE A 889 5.63 41.48 6.83
CA ILE A 889 6.04 40.82 8.06
C ILE A 889 7.30 39.98 7.83
N PRO A 890 8.15 39.78 8.85
CA PRO A 890 9.13 38.70 8.83
C PRO A 890 8.43 37.35 8.59
N PRO A 891 8.94 36.47 7.70
CA PRO A 891 8.36 35.17 7.47
C PRO A 891 8.43 34.28 8.72
N PHE A 892 7.50 33.32 8.83
CA PHE A 892 7.62 32.23 9.80
C PHE A 892 8.90 31.42 9.58
N GLU A 893 9.37 30.73 10.62
CA GLU A 893 10.50 29.83 10.45
C GLU A 893 10.18 28.77 9.40
N SER A 894 11.05 28.70 8.39
CA SER A 894 10.96 27.69 7.34
C SER A 894 11.02 26.30 7.94
N PHE A 895 10.08 25.44 7.52
CA PHE A 895 10.18 24.00 7.74
C PHE A 895 10.91 23.28 6.61
N MET A 896 11.33 24.01 5.56
CA MET A 896 12.48 23.57 4.79
C MET A 896 13.64 23.63 5.76
N THR A 897 13.91 22.49 6.37
CA THR A 897 15.21 22.23 6.97
C THR A 897 16.28 22.73 6.01
N GLU A 898 17.40 23.22 6.52
CA GLU A 898 18.65 23.38 5.74
C GLU A 898 19.20 22.02 5.24
N VAL A 899 18.33 21.03 5.07
CA VAL A 899 18.60 19.69 4.58
C VAL A 899 18.36 19.73 3.09
N GLU A 900 19.45 19.80 2.34
CA GLU A 900 19.38 19.60 0.91
C GLU A 900 18.97 18.15 0.60
N PRO A 901 18.15 17.92 -0.43
CA PRO A 901 17.72 16.58 -0.80
C PRO A 901 18.92 15.68 -1.04
N VAL A 902 18.89 14.50 -0.42
CA VAL A 902 20.06 13.66 -0.21
C VAL A 902 20.33 12.71 -1.36
N MET A 903 19.31 12.37 -2.14
CA MET A 903 19.45 11.52 -3.31
C MET A 903 18.82 12.16 -4.50
N THR A 904 19.46 11.97 -5.66
CA THR A 904 18.98 12.45 -6.93
C THR A 904 18.81 11.27 -7.87
N VAL A 905 17.68 11.22 -8.57
CA VAL A 905 17.46 10.32 -9.69
C VAL A 905 17.30 11.13 -10.96
N SER A 906 17.78 10.60 -12.07
CA SER A 906 17.46 11.13 -13.38
C SER A 906 16.11 10.59 -13.82
N ILE A 907 15.27 11.45 -14.38
CA ILE A 907 13.92 11.20 -14.86
C ILE A 907 13.82 11.69 -16.30
N GLU A 908 13.51 10.78 -17.20
CA GLU A 908 13.31 11.05 -18.62
C GLU A 908 11.93 10.60 -19.08
N ALA A 909 11.27 11.38 -19.92
CA ALA A 909 10.02 10.95 -20.55
C ALA A 909 10.31 9.83 -21.57
N LYS A 910 9.56 8.71 -21.49
CA LYS A 910 9.67 7.62 -22.50
C LYS A 910 9.27 8.08 -23.90
N SER A 911 8.43 9.12 -23.99
CA SER A 911 8.04 9.75 -25.23
C SER A 911 8.41 11.23 -25.23
N THR A 912 9.04 11.71 -26.30
CA THR A 912 9.35 13.13 -26.49
C THR A 912 8.09 14.02 -26.52
N LYS A 913 6.93 13.46 -26.84
CA LYS A 913 5.64 14.16 -26.81
C LYS A 913 5.19 14.53 -25.39
N ASP A 914 5.63 13.77 -24.39
CA ASP A 914 5.23 13.94 -23.00
C ASP A 914 6.20 14.85 -22.22
N LEU A 915 7.31 15.30 -22.84
CA LEU A 915 8.32 16.15 -22.19
C LEU A 915 7.73 17.44 -21.59
N PRO A 916 6.87 18.22 -22.29
CA PRO A 916 6.27 19.42 -21.69
C PRO A 916 5.41 19.10 -20.47
N LYS A 917 4.68 17.97 -20.52
CA LYS A 917 3.83 17.49 -19.43
C LYS A 917 4.65 17.00 -18.25
N LEU A 918 5.77 16.32 -18.49
CA LEU A 918 6.70 15.91 -17.43
C LEU A 918 7.25 17.12 -16.67
N ILE A 919 7.66 18.17 -17.39
CA ILE A 919 8.15 19.43 -16.79
C ILE A 919 7.08 20.08 -15.91
N GLU A 920 5.82 20.09 -16.36
CA GLU A 920 4.68 20.60 -15.59
C GLU A 920 4.47 19.80 -14.30
N VAL A 921 4.48 18.47 -14.40
CA VAL A 921 4.29 17.56 -13.25
C VAL A 921 5.43 17.67 -12.25
N ILE A 922 6.68 17.72 -12.71
CA ILE A 922 7.84 17.89 -11.82
C ILE A 922 7.72 19.19 -11.02
N ARG A 923 7.34 20.30 -11.68
CA ARG A 923 7.11 21.59 -11.02
C ARG A 923 5.97 21.52 -10.00
N GLN A 924 4.92 20.78 -10.32
CA GLN A 924 3.81 20.54 -9.39
C GLN A 924 4.28 19.77 -8.15
N LEU A 925 4.99 18.66 -8.32
CA LEU A 925 5.47 17.84 -7.19
C LEU A 925 6.44 18.60 -6.29
N THR A 926 7.36 19.40 -6.85
CA THR A 926 8.28 20.24 -6.05
C THR A 926 7.58 21.37 -5.31
N LYS A 927 6.34 21.69 -5.68
CA LYS A 927 5.53 22.72 -5.02
C LYS A 927 4.71 22.12 -3.88
N GLU A 928 4.20 20.91 -4.08
CA GLU A 928 3.47 20.12 -3.07
C GLU A 928 4.42 19.64 -1.95
N ASP A 929 5.62 19.16 -2.30
CA ASP A 929 6.63 18.74 -1.33
C ASP A 929 7.90 19.63 -1.39
N PRO A 930 8.13 20.49 -0.39
CA PRO A 930 9.31 21.36 -0.35
C PRO A 930 10.63 20.59 -0.13
N ASN A 931 10.57 19.30 0.25
CA ASN A 931 11.75 18.45 0.37
C ASN A 931 12.14 17.77 -0.96
N LEU A 932 11.40 18.05 -2.03
CA LEU A 932 11.69 17.59 -3.38
C LEU A 932 12.26 18.76 -4.19
N ARG A 933 13.47 18.62 -4.75
CA ARG A 933 14.06 19.59 -5.68
C ARG A 933 14.18 19.00 -7.07
N ALA A 934 14.05 19.82 -8.09
CA ALA A 934 14.24 19.37 -9.46
C ALA A 934 15.15 20.32 -10.27
N THR A 935 16.00 19.73 -11.11
CA THR A 935 16.76 20.45 -12.14
C THR A 935 16.24 20.04 -13.50
N ILE A 936 15.71 21.00 -14.26
CA ILE A 936 15.05 20.74 -15.54
C ILE A 936 16.02 21.08 -16.68
N ASN A 937 16.56 20.06 -17.35
CA ASN A 937 17.33 20.25 -18.58
C ASN A 937 16.45 20.03 -19.81
N GLN A 938 16.10 21.13 -20.50
CA GLN A 938 15.28 21.08 -21.71
C GLN A 938 16.05 20.64 -22.97
N GLU A 939 17.39 20.76 -22.95
CA GLU A 939 18.23 20.45 -24.11
C GLU A 939 18.48 18.94 -24.24
N THR A 940 18.69 18.26 -23.12
CA THR A 940 18.92 16.80 -23.10
C THR A 940 17.64 16.00 -22.91
N GLY A 941 16.58 16.60 -22.36
CA GLY A 941 15.36 15.89 -21.94
C GLY A 941 15.55 15.08 -20.64
N GLU A 942 16.73 15.15 -20.04
CA GLU A 942 17.10 14.50 -18.79
C GLU A 942 16.83 15.45 -17.61
N HIS A 943 15.91 15.10 -16.72
CA HIS A 943 15.59 15.93 -15.56
C HIS A 943 16.07 15.26 -14.29
N LEU A 944 16.68 16.03 -13.39
CA LEU A 944 17.12 15.49 -12.11
C LEU A 944 16.06 15.78 -11.06
N LEU A 945 15.60 14.74 -10.33
CA LEU A 945 14.69 14.85 -9.21
C LEU A 945 15.39 14.40 -7.94
N SER A 946 15.45 15.27 -6.95
CA SER A 946 16.16 15.06 -5.71
C SER A 946 15.21 15.04 -4.52
N GLY A 947 15.34 14.05 -3.63
CA GLY A 947 14.45 13.84 -2.48
C GLY A 947 15.20 13.35 -1.24
N MET A 948 14.45 13.12 -0.15
CA MET A 948 14.99 12.78 1.19
C MET A 948 15.44 11.33 1.36
N GLY A 949 15.03 10.43 0.47
CA GLY A 949 15.25 8.99 0.63
C GLY A 949 14.71 8.18 -0.56
N GLU A 950 14.98 6.87 -0.57
CA GLU A 950 14.63 5.99 -1.70
C GLU A 950 13.11 5.87 -1.82
N LEU A 951 12.43 5.61 -0.70
CA LEU A 951 10.97 5.52 -0.65
C LEU A 951 10.28 6.83 -1.04
N HIS A 952 10.86 7.96 -0.63
CA HIS A 952 10.34 9.29 -0.96
C HIS A 952 10.42 9.54 -2.49
N LEU A 953 11.52 9.17 -3.14
CA LEU A 953 11.64 9.28 -4.60
C LEU A 953 10.76 8.26 -5.34
N GLU A 954 10.61 7.04 -4.83
CA GLU A 954 9.76 5.99 -5.41
C GLU A 954 8.29 6.39 -5.46
N ILE A 955 7.77 7.01 -4.39
CA ILE A 955 6.38 7.49 -4.34
C ILE A 955 6.16 8.63 -5.33
N ASN A 956 7.09 9.57 -5.41
CA ASN A 956 6.99 10.66 -6.38
C ASN A 956 7.10 10.14 -7.83
N GLN A 957 7.93 9.12 -8.10
CA GLN A 957 7.94 8.41 -9.37
C GLN A 957 6.56 7.80 -9.68
N TYR A 958 5.96 7.11 -8.71
CA TYR A 958 4.63 6.53 -8.87
C TYR A 958 3.58 7.60 -9.19
N ARG A 959 3.61 8.76 -8.50
CA ARG A 959 2.71 9.88 -8.78
C ARG A 959 2.84 10.36 -10.23
N ILE A 960 4.06 10.53 -10.74
CA ILE A 960 4.32 10.91 -12.14
C ILE A 960 3.70 9.88 -13.11
N GLU A 961 3.95 8.59 -12.89
CA GLU A 961 3.52 7.53 -13.80
C GLU A 961 2.01 7.26 -13.73
N LYS A 962 1.41 7.27 -12.54
CA LYS A 962 0.03 6.79 -12.31
C LYS A 962 -0.97 7.93 -12.16
N HIS A 963 -0.67 8.95 -11.36
CA HIS A 963 -1.60 10.06 -11.13
C HIS A 963 -1.59 11.06 -12.29
N HIS A 964 -0.39 11.34 -12.83
CA HIS A 964 -0.24 12.26 -13.93
C HIS A 964 -0.19 11.59 -15.30
N ASN A 965 -0.11 10.24 -15.35
CA ASN A 965 -0.08 9.45 -16.57
C ASN A 965 1.03 9.92 -17.54
N VAL A 966 2.25 10.04 -17.01
CA VAL A 966 3.47 10.37 -17.76
C VAL A 966 4.44 9.22 -17.59
N ALA A 967 4.65 8.46 -18.67
CA ALA A 967 5.54 7.31 -18.61
C ALA A 967 7.01 7.77 -18.59
N ILE A 968 7.72 7.46 -17.51
CA ILE A 968 9.10 7.90 -17.28
C ILE A 968 10.09 6.74 -17.19
N THR A 969 11.36 7.04 -17.42
CA THR A 969 12.50 6.16 -17.14
C THR A 969 13.30 6.82 -16.02
N VAL A 970 13.63 6.04 -14.98
CA VAL A 970 14.32 6.56 -13.78
C VAL A 970 15.67 5.86 -13.63
N SER A 971 16.73 6.62 -13.36
CA SER A 971 18.07 6.07 -13.11
C SER A 971 18.20 5.51 -11.68
N THR A 972 19.26 4.75 -11.40
CA THR A 972 19.68 4.50 -10.02
C THR A 972 20.00 5.83 -9.31
N PRO A 973 19.84 5.96 -7.98
CA PRO A 973 20.23 7.15 -7.25
C PRO A 973 21.70 7.52 -7.50
N ILE A 974 21.95 8.78 -7.84
CA ILE A 974 23.27 9.32 -8.15
C ILE A 974 23.64 10.46 -7.20
N VAL A 975 24.95 10.62 -7.01
CA VAL A 975 25.56 11.74 -6.28
C VAL A 975 26.12 12.73 -7.29
N VAL A 976 25.85 14.01 -7.06
CA VAL A 976 26.39 15.13 -7.84
C VAL A 976 27.69 15.59 -7.18
N TYR A 977 28.78 15.54 -7.94
CA TYR A 977 30.10 15.99 -7.49
C TYR A 977 30.31 17.44 -7.95
N HIS A 978 31.28 18.13 -7.35
CA HIS A 978 31.74 19.42 -7.85
C HIS A 978 33.23 19.36 -8.19
N GLU A 979 33.64 20.21 -9.13
CA GLU A 979 35.04 20.35 -9.55
C GLU A 979 35.67 21.58 -8.91
N THR A 980 36.88 21.45 -8.42
CA THR A 980 37.67 22.58 -7.93
C THR A 980 39.15 22.32 -8.11
N ILE A 981 39.98 23.25 -7.67
CA ILE A 981 41.44 23.21 -7.76
C ILE A 981 42.07 23.37 -6.39
N ASN A 982 43.25 22.79 -6.18
CA ASN A 982 43.95 22.85 -4.89
C ASN A 982 45.20 23.73 -4.89
N ARG A 983 45.66 24.20 -6.05
CA ARG A 983 46.84 25.08 -6.17
C ARG A 983 46.67 26.09 -7.29
N GLU A 984 47.52 27.10 -7.30
CA GLU A 984 47.61 28.04 -8.42
C GLU A 984 48.11 27.34 -9.70
N SER A 985 47.51 27.69 -10.84
CA SER A 985 48.00 27.27 -12.16
C SER A 985 49.15 28.16 -12.63
N PRO A 986 50.05 27.68 -13.51
CA PRO A 986 50.87 28.59 -14.30
C PRO A 986 49.98 29.53 -15.12
N THR A 987 50.51 30.70 -15.50
CA THR A 987 49.85 31.56 -16.50
C THR A 987 49.91 30.87 -17.87
N LEU A 988 48.75 30.61 -18.47
CA LEU A 988 48.62 29.92 -19.76
C LEU A 988 47.99 30.85 -20.81
N GLU A 989 48.46 30.73 -22.06
CA GLU A 989 47.94 31.47 -23.21
C GLU A 989 46.98 30.59 -24.02
N SER A 990 45.71 30.96 -24.02
CA SER A 990 44.68 30.37 -24.90
C SER A 990 44.54 31.20 -26.17
N LYS A 991 44.30 30.54 -27.31
CA LYS A 991 44.21 31.19 -28.64
C LYS A 991 42.84 30.96 -29.25
N SER A 992 42.33 31.97 -29.96
CA SER A 992 41.09 31.81 -30.74
C SER A 992 41.27 30.85 -31.91
N PRO A 993 40.18 30.25 -32.42
CA PRO A 993 40.22 29.37 -33.60
C PRO A 993 40.94 30.01 -34.81
N ASN A 994 40.74 31.32 -35.02
CA ASN A 994 41.44 32.10 -36.05
C ASN A 994 42.88 32.53 -35.68
N LYS A 995 43.36 32.18 -34.48
CA LYS A 995 44.70 32.49 -33.92
C LYS A 995 45.03 33.98 -33.74
N HIS A 996 44.09 34.88 -34.00
CA HIS A 996 44.29 36.33 -33.91
C HIS A 996 44.16 36.87 -32.48
N ASN A 997 43.34 36.22 -31.64
CA ASN A 997 43.13 36.64 -30.27
C ASN A 997 43.82 35.65 -29.32
N LYS A 998 44.42 36.20 -28.27
CA LYS A 998 45.15 35.45 -27.25
C LYS A 998 44.77 35.97 -25.89
N LEU A 999 44.38 35.07 -24.98
CA LEU A 999 44.09 35.42 -23.59
C LEU A 999 45.05 34.67 -22.68
N LYS A 1000 45.80 35.42 -21.87
CA LYS A 1000 46.65 34.86 -20.83
C LYS A 1000 45.92 34.93 -19.50
N MET A 1001 45.68 33.78 -18.90
CA MET A 1001 44.99 33.67 -17.62
C MET A 1001 45.66 32.64 -16.71
N TYR A 1002 45.33 32.69 -15.43
CA TYR A 1002 45.67 31.64 -14.48
C TYR A 1002 44.46 31.38 -13.57
N ALA A 1003 44.46 30.23 -12.91
CA ALA A 1003 43.44 29.84 -11.95
C ALA A 1003 44.07 29.71 -10.55
N GLU A 1004 43.38 30.18 -9.53
CA GLU A 1004 43.80 30.02 -8.13
C GLU A 1004 42.62 29.64 -7.22
N PRO A 1005 42.83 28.82 -6.18
CA PRO A 1005 41.77 28.46 -5.25
C PRO A 1005 41.38 29.67 -4.38
N ILE A 1006 40.09 29.85 -4.14
CA ILE A 1006 39.62 30.85 -3.19
C ILE A 1006 39.88 30.33 -1.76
N PRO A 1007 40.45 31.14 -0.84
CA PRO A 1007 40.63 30.74 0.55
C PRO A 1007 39.32 30.30 1.20
N HIS A 1008 39.35 29.22 1.99
CA HIS A 1008 38.14 28.63 2.60
C HIS A 1008 37.26 29.64 3.36
N GLU A 1009 37.85 30.52 4.18
CA GLU A 1009 37.10 31.53 4.93
C GLU A 1009 36.36 32.52 4.02
N THR A 1010 37.00 32.88 2.90
CA THR A 1010 36.42 33.78 1.90
C THR A 1010 35.33 33.08 1.10
N LEU A 1011 35.56 31.82 0.74
CA LEU A 1011 34.57 30.99 0.04
C LEU A 1011 33.32 30.75 0.88
N ASP A 1012 33.45 30.47 2.18
CA ASP A 1012 32.32 30.29 3.09
C ASP A 1012 31.46 31.55 3.20
N LYS A 1013 32.09 32.73 3.28
CA LYS A 1013 31.37 34.02 3.29
C LYS A 1013 30.71 34.31 1.94
N LEU A 1014 31.37 33.95 0.83
CA LEU A 1014 30.80 34.08 -0.51
C LEU A 1014 29.56 33.20 -0.67
N ILE A 1015 29.62 31.93 -0.22
CA ILE A 1015 28.49 30.99 -0.21
C ILE A 1015 27.32 31.57 0.61
N LYS A 1016 27.58 32.03 1.84
CA LYS A 1016 26.55 32.58 2.74
C LYS A 1016 25.88 33.85 2.21
N SER A 1017 26.56 34.60 1.35
CA SER A 1017 26.00 35.82 0.78
C SER A 1017 24.99 35.58 -0.32
N HIS A 1018 24.95 34.35 -0.87
CA HIS A 1018 24.15 33.98 -2.05
C HIS A 1018 24.34 34.92 -3.25
N PHE A 1019 25.46 35.66 -3.31
CA PHE A 1019 25.71 36.60 -4.39
C PHE A 1019 26.12 35.86 -5.67
N GLU A 1020 25.38 36.13 -6.75
CA GLU A 1020 25.64 35.57 -8.06
C GLU A 1020 25.36 36.63 -9.13
N GLY A 1021 26.21 36.69 -10.16
CA GLY A 1021 26.07 37.59 -11.29
C GLY A 1021 27.22 38.56 -11.51
N LYS A 1022 26.98 39.53 -12.39
CA LYS A 1022 27.98 40.46 -12.92
C LYS A 1022 28.22 41.62 -11.95
N VAL A 1023 29.46 42.06 -11.85
CA VAL A 1023 29.87 43.20 -11.04
C VAL A 1023 30.14 44.39 -11.96
N LYS A 1024 29.52 45.54 -11.70
CA LYS A 1024 29.77 46.74 -12.50
C LYS A 1024 31.15 47.31 -12.15
N PRO A 1025 31.93 47.82 -13.13
CA PRO A 1025 33.20 48.45 -12.84
C PRO A 1025 33.02 49.63 -11.87
N LYS A 1026 33.85 49.71 -10.83
CA LYS A 1026 33.83 50.78 -9.81
C LYS A 1026 32.55 50.86 -8.96
N ASP A 1027 31.77 49.78 -8.88
CA ASP A 1027 30.62 49.68 -7.97
C ASP A 1027 31.08 49.63 -6.51
N LYS A 1028 30.93 50.75 -5.79
CA LYS A 1028 31.44 50.91 -4.43
C LYS A 1028 30.78 49.96 -3.43
N GLU A 1029 29.49 49.64 -3.62
CA GLU A 1029 28.75 48.76 -2.72
C GLU A 1029 29.23 47.32 -2.87
N LYS A 1030 29.38 46.85 -4.12
CA LYS A 1030 29.89 45.50 -4.38
C LYS A 1030 31.36 45.35 -3.98
N ILE A 1031 32.19 46.36 -4.19
CA ILE A 1031 33.59 46.35 -3.74
C ILE A 1031 33.67 46.24 -2.21
N ALA A 1032 32.87 47.00 -1.48
CA ALA A 1032 32.83 46.92 -0.01
C ALA A 1032 32.35 45.53 0.45
N MET A 1033 31.31 44.99 -0.20
CA MET A 1033 30.80 43.65 0.06
C MET A 1033 31.87 42.55 -0.10
N PHE A 1034 32.67 42.58 -1.18
CA PHE A 1034 33.77 41.61 -1.36
C PHE A 1034 34.91 41.80 -0.35
N GLN A 1035 35.19 43.03 0.09
CA GLN A 1035 36.16 43.26 1.15
C GLN A 1035 35.70 42.68 2.49
N GLU A 1036 34.42 42.81 2.83
CA GLU A 1036 33.82 42.18 4.02
C GLU A 1036 33.88 40.64 3.95
N MET A 1037 33.78 40.08 2.74
CA MET A 1037 33.97 38.66 2.46
C MET A 1037 35.44 38.20 2.61
N GLY A 1038 36.40 39.12 2.64
CA GLY A 1038 37.82 38.81 2.83
C GLY A 1038 38.67 38.85 1.55
N PHE A 1039 38.12 39.33 0.42
CA PHE A 1039 38.96 39.65 -0.74
C PHE A 1039 39.80 40.90 -0.45
N ASP A 1040 41.05 40.95 -0.93
CA ASP A 1040 41.87 42.13 -0.78
C ASP A 1040 41.33 43.32 -1.60
N ILE A 1041 41.79 44.51 -1.26
CA ILE A 1041 41.29 45.78 -1.83
C ILE A 1041 41.50 45.84 -3.34
N ASP A 1042 42.59 45.28 -3.85
CA ASP A 1042 42.94 45.33 -5.27
C ASP A 1042 42.12 44.31 -6.06
N THR A 1043 42.01 43.08 -5.57
CA THR A 1043 41.18 42.03 -6.17
C THR A 1043 39.70 42.43 -6.18
N SER A 1044 39.18 42.98 -5.08
CA SER A 1044 37.76 43.39 -4.98
C SER A 1044 37.35 44.39 -6.06
N LYS A 1045 38.26 45.27 -6.50
CA LYS A 1045 38.02 46.24 -7.58
C LYS A 1045 38.02 45.62 -8.97
N LYS A 1046 38.64 44.45 -9.11
CA LYS A 1046 38.92 43.74 -10.36
C LYS A 1046 37.94 42.61 -10.65
N ILE A 1047 37.10 42.24 -9.69
CA ILE A 1047 36.06 41.21 -9.88
C ILE A 1047 35.07 41.69 -10.96
N TRP A 1048 34.87 40.85 -11.97
CA TRP A 1048 33.94 41.07 -13.07
C TRP A 1048 32.64 40.29 -12.90
N ALA A 1049 32.71 39.07 -12.37
CA ALA A 1049 31.54 38.22 -12.19
C ALA A 1049 31.79 37.17 -11.11
N VAL A 1050 30.71 36.73 -10.48
CA VAL A 1050 30.65 35.55 -9.61
C VAL A 1050 29.62 34.59 -10.19
N HIS A 1051 29.99 33.32 -10.38
CA HIS A 1051 29.12 32.28 -10.92
C HIS A 1051 29.50 30.92 -10.34
N ASN A 1052 28.56 30.14 -9.84
CA ASN A 1052 28.78 28.90 -9.07
C ASN A 1052 29.85 29.07 -7.96
N GLN A 1053 29.84 30.23 -7.27
CA GLN A 1053 30.83 30.58 -6.24
C GLN A 1053 32.30 30.56 -6.75
N CYS A 1054 32.49 30.65 -8.06
CA CYS A 1054 33.75 30.96 -8.71
C CYS A 1054 33.81 32.45 -9.04
N VAL A 1055 35.02 33.02 -9.08
CA VAL A 1055 35.24 34.45 -9.29
C VAL A 1055 36.02 34.66 -10.59
N LEU A 1056 35.56 35.59 -11.43
CA LEU A 1056 36.33 36.09 -12.56
C LEU A 1056 36.88 37.47 -12.22
N ALA A 1057 38.20 37.65 -12.32
CA ALA A 1057 38.87 38.93 -12.07
C ALA A 1057 39.74 39.39 -13.25
N ASP A 1058 39.83 40.70 -13.43
CA ASP A 1058 40.65 41.35 -14.45
C ASP A 1058 41.95 41.91 -13.86
N GLY A 1059 43.05 41.25 -14.18
CA GLY A 1059 44.41 41.66 -13.86
C GLY A 1059 45.12 42.45 -14.97
N THR A 1060 44.45 42.76 -16.08
CA THR A 1060 45.05 43.42 -17.25
C THR A 1060 45.29 44.92 -17.02
N LYS A 1061 46.17 45.54 -17.83
CA LYS A 1061 46.43 46.99 -17.80
C LYS A 1061 46.51 47.55 -19.22
N GLY A 1062 45.67 48.54 -19.53
CA GLY A 1062 45.79 49.36 -20.75
C GLY A 1062 45.25 48.75 -22.05
N ILE A 1063 44.30 47.80 -22.00
CA ILE A 1063 43.73 47.14 -23.18
C ILE A 1063 42.28 47.63 -23.40
N GLU A 1064 42.10 48.67 -24.21
CA GLU A 1064 40.78 49.29 -24.43
C GLU A 1064 39.77 48.35 -25.09
N ALA A 1065 40.21 47.57 -26.09
CA ALA A 1065 39.40 46.57 -26.80
C ALA A 1065 38.89 45.42 -25.91
N LEU A 1066 39.44 45.24 -24.71
CA LEU A 1066 39.00 44.21 -23.76
C LEU A 1066 37.60 44.51 -23.20
N HIS A 1067 37.23 45.79 -23.07
CA HIS A 1067 35.92 46.18 -22.59
C HIS A 1067 34.79 45.78 -23.55
N GLU A 1068 35.05 45.75 -24.86
CA GLU A 1068 34.08 45.35 -25.89
C GLU A 1068 33.74 43.86 -25.83
N ILE A 1069 34.71 43.02 -25.43
CA ILE A 1069 34.54 41.56 -25.34
C ILE A 1069 34.22 41.08 -23.93
N ARG A 1070 34.14 41.97 -22.94
CA ARG A 1070 33.92 41.65 -21.52
C ARG A 1070 32.74 40.70 -21.30
N GLU A 1071 31.62 40.96 -21.97
CA GLU A 1071 30.41 40.14 -21.90
C GLU A 1071 30.64 38.71 -22.42
N LEU A 1072 31.45 38.56 -23.48
CA LEU A 1072 31.83 37.26 -24.02
C LEU A 1072 32.80 36.52 -23.09
N VAL A 1073 33.69 37.24 -22.41
CA VAL A 1073 34.59 36.64 -21.41
C VAL A 1073 33.80 36.15 -20.20
N ILE A 1074 32.86 36.94 -19.69
CA ILE A 1074 31.98 36.52 -18.60
C ILE A 1074 31.15 35.31 -19.02
N GLN A 1075 30.56 35.31 -20.21
CA GLN A 1075 29.78 34.17 -20.70
C GLN A 1075 30.64 32.91 -20.83
N GLY A 1076 31.81 32.99 -21.47
CA GLY A 1076 32.69 31.84 -21.63
C GLY A 1076 33.25 31.31 -20.30
N PHE A 1077 33.41 32.18 -19.29
CA PHE A 1077 33.71 31.80 -17.91
C PHE A 1077 32.54 31.05 -17.27
N ASN A 1078 31.32 31.59 -17.35
CA ASN A 1078 30.13 30.92 -16.82
C ASN A 1078 29.95 29.53 -17.44
N ASP A 1079 30.07 29.42 -18.77
CA ASP A 1079 30.00 28.15 -19.49
C ASP A 1079 31.06 27.14 -19.01
N ALA A 1080 32.27 27.62 -18.68
CA ALA A 1080 33.34 26.80 -18.13
C ALA A 1080 33.08 26.36 -16.68
N MET A 1081 32.43 27.21 -15.89
CA MET A 1081 32.10 26.93 -14.49
C MET A 1081 30.83 26.08 -14.34
N ASP A 1082 29.91 26.09 -15.30
CA ASP A 1082 28.75 25.20 -15.32
C ASP A 1082 29.13 23.76 -15.70
N ALA A 1083 30.20 23.60 -16.48
CA ALA A 1083 30.64 22.30 -16.95
C ALA A 1083 32.18 22.18 -16.93
N GLY A 1084 32.74 21.75 -15.79
CA GLY A 1084 34.16 21.65 -15.56
C GLY A 1084 34.94 20.67 -16.45
N PRO A 1085 36.29 20.75 -16.43
CA PRO A 1085 37.16 19.99 -17.32
C PRO A 1085 37.29 18.49 -16.99
N LEU A 1086 37.09 18.07 -15.73
CA LEU A 1086 37.25 16.68 -15.30
C LEU A 1086 36.11 15.79 -15.78
N ALA A 1087 34.85 16.17 -15.57
CA ALA A 1087 33.71 15.37 -16.00
C ALA A 1087 32.44 16.19 -16.26
N LYS A 1088 32.58 17.48 -16.58
CA LYS A 1088 31.44 18.38 -16.83
C LYS A 1088 30.52 18.48 -15.61
N GLU A 1089 31.07 18.37 -14.41
CA GLU A 1089 30.37 18.72 -13.18
C GLU A 1089 30.57 20.21 -12.89
N LYS A 1090 29.73 20.81 -12.06
CA LYS A 1090 29.82 22.24 -11.76
C LYS A 1090 31.12 22.55 -11.02
N CYS A 1091 31.77 23.62 -11.43
CA CYS A 1091 32.95 24.15 -10.74
C CYS A 1091 32.51 24.99 -9.54
N PHE A 1092 33.33 25.03 -8.49
CA PHE A 1092 33.16 25.96 -7.38
C PHE A 1092 34.50 26.35 -6.75
N GLY A 1093 34.53 27.46 -6.01
CA GLY A 1093 35.70 27.87 -5.22
C GLY A 1093 36.95 28.21 -6.03
N THR A 1094 36.81 28.44 -7.34
CA THR A 1094 37.91 28.74 -8.25
C THR A 1094 37.88 30.22 -8.64
N MET A 1095 39.02 30.89 -8.57
CA MET A 1095 39.20 32.24 -9.12
C MET A 1095 40.00 32.18 -10.43
N ILE A 1096 39.43 32.72 -11.49
CA ILE A 1096 40.09 32.88 -12.79
C ILE A 1096 40.53 34.33 -12.93
N VAL A 1097 41.82 34.55 -13.17
CA VAL A 1097 42.39 35.89 -13.32
C VAL A 1097 42.92 36.06 -14.74
N LEU A 1098 42.35 37.02 -15.48
CA LEU A 1098 42.84 37.42 -16.80
C LEU A 1098 44.04 38.36 -16.62
N LYS A 1099 45.24 37.90 -16.99
CA LYS A 1099 46.49 38.62 -16.78
C LYS A 1099 46.87 39.54 -17.93
N ASP A 1100 46.61 39.09 -19.16
CA ASP A 1100 46.97 39.82 -20.38
C ASP A 1100 46.09 39.35 -21.55
N ALA A 1101 45.92 40.18 -22.58
CA ALA A 1101 45.15 39.86 -23.76
C ALA A 1101 45.75 40.51 -25.01
N THR A 1102 45.80 39.78 -26.12
CA THR A 1102 46.10 40.31 -27.46
C THR A 1102 44.85 40.11 -28.30
N LEU A 1103 44.27 41.20 -28.81
CA LEU A 1103 43.03 41.17 -29.58
C LEU A 1103 43.29 41.72 -30.98
N HIS A 1104 42.65 41.14 -31.99
CA HIS A 1104 42.70 41.65 -33.38
C HIS A 1104 42.15 43.08 -33.47
N GLU A 1105 42.44 43.91 -34.46
CA GLU A 1105 41.89 45.28 -34.53
C GLU A 1105 40.41 45.33 -34.96
N ASP A 1106 39.98 44.45 -35.87
CA ASP A 1106 38.58 44.38 -36.31
C ASP A 1106 37.70 43.49 -35.41
N ALA A 1107 36.52 44.00 -35.05
CA ALA A 1107 35.52 43.30 -34.22
C ALA A 1107 35.01 41.98 -34.84
N ILE A 1108 35.02 41.84 -36.18
CA ILE A 1108 34.60 40.61 -36.88
C ILE A 1108 35.46 39.42 -36.46
N HIS A 1109 36.75 39.65 -36.18
CA HIS A 1109 37.67 38.61 -35.73
C HIS A 1109 37.60 38.31 -34.23
N ARG A 1110 36.74 39.03 -33.48
CA ARG A 1110 36.53 38.88 -32.02
C ARG A 1110 35.10 38.47 -31.65
N GLY A 1111 34.32 37.96 -32.60
CA GLY A 1111 32.93 37.55 -32.35
C GLY A 1111 32.79 36.37 -31.37
N PRO A 1112 31.54 36.03 -30.96
CA PRO A 1112 31.26 34.98 -29.98
C PRO A 1112 31.89 33.62 -30.32
N ALA A 1113 31.82 33.21 -31.60
CA ALA A 1113 32.40 31.95 -32.07
C ALA A 1113 33.94 31.88 -31.94
N GLN A 1114 34.60 33.03 -31.80
CA GLN A 1114 36.04 33.12 -31.56
C GLN A 1114 36.34 33.19 -30.07
N MET A 1115 35.64 34.06 -29.33
CA MET A 1115 35.99 34.36 -27.94
C MET A 1115 35.47 33.31 -26.95
N LEU A 1116 34.24 32.81 -27.10
CA LEU A 1116 33.68 31.84 -26.13
C LEU A 1116 34.53 30.58 -26.03
N PRO A 1117 34.91 29.89 -27.13
CA PRO A 1117 35.76 28.71 -27.04
C PRO A 1117 37.15 29.04 -26.49
N THR A 1118 37.69 30.23 -26.77
CA THR A 1118 39.00 30.67 -26.26
C THR A 1118 38.99 30.75 -24.73
N VAL A 1119 37.96 31.41 -24.19
CA VAL A 1119 37.82 31.61 -22.74
C VAL A 1119 37.58 30.27 -22.05
N THR A 1120 36.62 29.47 -22.54
CA THR A 1120 36.29 28.18 -21.94
C THR A 1120 37.47 27.20 -21.98
N LYS A 1121 38.17 27.09 -23.10
CA LYS A 1121 39.40 26.27 -23.22
C LYS A 1121 40.52 26.78 -22.30
N GLY A 1122 40.68 28.10 -22.21
CA GLY A 1122 41.65 28.74 -21.32
C GLY A 1122 41.40 28.41 -19.85
N CYS A 1123 40.14 28.53 -19.40
CA CYS A 1123 39.73 28.13 -18.06
C CYS A 1123 40.04 26.64 -17.80
N TYR A 1124 39.65 25.75 -18.71
CA TYR A 1124 39.95 24.31 -18.59
C TYR A 1124 41.44 24.01 -18.50
N ALA A 1125 42.26 24.62 -19.36
CA ALA A 1125 43.71 24.39 -19.34
C ALA A 1125 44.35 24.84 -18.02
N CYS A 1126 43.92 25.99 -17.48
CA CYS A 1126 44.39 26.52 -16.21
C CYS A 1126 43.97 25.61 -15.05
N MET A 1127 42.69 25.24 -14.99
CA MET A 1127 42.17 24.33 -13.96
C MET A 1127 42.85 22.96 -14.01
N LEU A 1128 43.07 22.38 -15.20
CA LEU A 1128 43.77 21.10 -15.35
C LEU A 1128 45.24 21.15 -14.93
N SER A 1129 45.85 22.34 -14.95
CA SER A 1129 47.22 22.55 -14.49
C SER A 1129 47.31 22.83 -12.98
N ALA A 1130 46.17 23.05 -12.32
CA ALA A 1130 46.01 23.51 -10.94
C ALA A 1130 45.67 22.40 -9.92
N ASP A 1131 46.07 21.15 -10.17
CA ASP A 1131 45.69 19.97 -9.36
C ASP A 1131 44.15 19.88 -9.20
N PRO A 1132 43.43 19.64 -10.32
CA PRO A 1132 41.97 19.59 -10.33
C PRO A 1132 41.48 18.36 -9.56
N VAL A 1133 40.45 18.54 -8.73
CA VAL A 1133 39.89 17.49 -7.87
C VAL A 1133 38.38 17.52 -7.84
N PHE A 1134 37.77 16.35 -7.66
CA PHE A 1134 36.38 16.23 -7.26
C PHE A 1134 36.20 16.48 -5.77
N TYR A 1135 35.12 17.18 -5.45
CA TYR A 1135 34.57 17.25 -4.13
C TYR A 1135 33.27 16.43 -4.08
N GLU A 1136 33.13 15.62 -3.04
CA GLU A 1136 31.93 14.86 -2.74
C GLU A 1136 31.04 15.63 -1.76
N PRO A 1137 29.71 15.58 -1.92
CA PRO A 1137 28.81 16.17 -0.95
C PRO A 1137 28.83 15.35 0.34
N LYS A 1138 28.83 16.06 1.47
CA LYS A 1138 28.81 15.49 2.82
C LYS A 1138 27.52 15.86 3.52
N GLN A 1139 27.14 15.03 4.46
CA GLN A 1139 26.02 15.27 5.34
C GLN A 1139 26.41 15.09 6.78
N THR A 1140 25.97 16.01 7.62
CA THR A 1140 26.03 15.88 9.06
C THR A 1140 24.87 14.99 9.47
N LEU A 1141 25.19 13.74 9.79
CA LEU A 1141 24.26 12.84 10.43
C LEU A 1141 24.19 13.18 11.91
N THR A 1142 23.00 13.48 12.40
CA THR A 1142 22.72 13.53 13.84
C THR A 1142 21.92 12.30 14.19
N ILE A 1143 22.59 11.29 14.74
CA ILE A 1143 22.01 10.01 15.12
C ILE A 1143 21.78 9.98 16.61
N THR A 1144 20.53 9.93 17.04
CA THR A 1144 20.19 9.61 18.41
C THR A 1144 19.86 8.14 18.54
N VAL A 1145 20.50 7.47 19.49
CA VAL A 1145 20.29 6.06 19.72
C VAL A 1145 20.38 5.75 21.22
N PRO A 1146 19.59 4.81 21.75
CA PRO A 1146 19.81 4.32 23.11
C PRO A 1146 21.22 3.75 23.28
N GLU A 1147 21.82 3.93 24.46
CA GLU A 1147 23.20 3.52 24.75
C GLU A 1147 23.50 2.06 24.38
N ALA A 1148 22.51 1.17 24.56
CA ALA A 1148 22.59 -0.26 24.22
C ALA A 1148 22.94 -0.55 22.75
N TYR A 1149 22.67 0.38 21.82
CA TYR A 1149 22.93 0.20 20.39
C TYR A 1149 24.04 1.11 19.86
N LEU A 1150 24.70 1.89 20.73
CA LEU A 1150 25.79 2.80 20.35
C LEU A 1150 26.90 2.08 19.57
N GLY A 1151 27.26 0.86 19.99
CA GLY A 1151 28.30 0.05 19.32
C GLY A 1151 27.89 -0.39 17.91
N ALA A 1152 26.62 -0.74 17.71
CA ALA A 1152 26.09 -1.14 16.40
C ALA A 1152 26.06 0.06 15.43
N VAL A 1153 25.60 1.22 15.91
CA VAL A 1153 25.60 2.46 15.13
C VAL A 1153 27.02 2.89 14.77
N SER A 1154 27.95 2.89 15.73
CA SER A 1154 29.34 3.29 15.48
C SER A 1154 30.01 2.41 14.42
N LYS A 1155 29.72 1.09 14.41
CA LYS A 1155 30.20 0.17 13.38
C LYS A 1155 29.63 0.51 12.00
N GLU A 1156 28.32 0.80 11.92
CA GLU A 1156 27.66 1.16 10.67
C GLU A 1156 28.19 2.47 10.10
N LEU A 1157 28.37 3.48 10.97
CA LEU A 1157 28.96 4.76 10.61
C LEU A 1157 30.40 4.60 10.10
N GLY A 1158 31.20 3.77 10.78
CA GLY A 1158 32.56 3.45 10.37
C GLY A 1158 32.64 2.80 8.99
N ALA A 1159 31.72 1.88 8.67
CA ALA A 1159 31.64 1.24 7.36
C ALA A 1159 31.35 2.24 6.21
N ARG A 1160 30.74 3.39 6.53
CA ARG A 1160 30.27 4.41 5.57
C ARG A 1160 31.16 5.65 5.50
N ARG A 1161 32.44 5.54 5.89
CA ARG A 1161 33.39 6.66 5.93
C ARG A 1161 32.85 7.88 6.71
N THR A 1162 32.05 7.64 7.75
CA THR A 1162 31.49 8.73 8.57
C THR A 1162 32.53 9.19 9.57
N GLN A 1163 32.83 10.49 9.55
CA GLN A 1163 33.71 11.12 10.53
C GLN A 1163 32.88 11.63 11.70
N ILE A 1164 32.87 10.88 12.80
CA ILE A 1164 32.18 11.29 14.03
C ILE A 1164 32.84 12.56 14.56
N THR A 1165 32.07 13.64 14.60
CA THR A 1165 32.51 14.97 15.04
C THR A 1165 32.24 15.14 16.53
N GLU A 1166 31.07 14.70 16.98
CA GLU A 1166 30.66 14.80 18.37
C GLU A 1166 29.95 13.51 18.78
N MET A 1167 30.19 13.09 20.02
CA MET A 1167 29.35 12.10 20.67
C MET A 1167 29.03 12.65 22.05
N ARG A 1168 27.75 12.93 22.29
CA ARG A 1168 27.27 13.42 23.57
C ARG A 1168 26.18 12.52 24.12
N GLN A 1169 26.15 12.39 25.43
CA GLN A 1169 25.11 11.67 26.12
C GLN A 1169 24.05 12.66 26.58
N GLU A 1170 22.80 12.41 26.21
CA GLU A 1170 21.65 13.21 26.60
C GLU A 1170 20.61 12.28 27.23
N GLY A 1171 20.64 12.19 28.56
CA GLY A 1171 19.89 11.17 29.31
C GLY A 1171 20.39 9.75 29.01
N ASP A 1172 19.46 8.85 28.64
CA ASP A 1172 19.75 7.43 28.33
C ASP A 1172 20.06 7.18 26.85
N SER A 1173 20.21 8.26 26.08
CA SER A 1173 20.51 8.20 24.65
C SER A 1173 21.86 8.82 24.38
N SER A 1174 22.57 8.23 23.45
CA SER A 1174 23.75 8.81 22.84
C SER A 1174 23.33 9.51 21.57
N ILE A 1175 23.74 10.77 21.43
CA ILE A 1175 23.67 11.51 20.18
C ILE A 1175 25.06 11.46 19.56
N ILE A 1176 25.14 10.87 18.38
CA ILE A 1176 26.32 10.83 17.54
C ILE A 1176 26.10 11.84 16.43
N ILE A 1177 26.95 12.84 16.34
CA ILE A 1177 26.99 13.78 15.23
C ILE A 1177 28.22 13.43 14.40
N GLY A 1178 28.01 13.06 13.13
CA GLY A 1178 29.11 12.67 12.26
C GLY A 1178 28.89 13.07 10.81
N LYS A 1179 29.95 13.48 10.12
CA LYS A 1179 29.89 13.82 8.71
C LYS A 1179 30.09 12.59 7.84
N ALA A 1180 29.10 12.23 7.04
CA ALA A 1180 29.13 11.09 6.12
C ALA A 1180 29.07 11.54 4.65
N PRO A 1181 29.78 10.89 3.72
CA PRO A 1181 29.59 11.14 2.30
C PRO A 1181 28.24 10.62 1.82
N VAL A 1182 27.52 11.42 1.03
CA VAL A 1182 26.18 11.08 0.52
C VAL A 1182 26.16 9.75 -0.23
N LYS A 1183 27.22 9.44 -0.99
CA LYS A 1183 27.34 8.17 -1.73
C LYS A 1183 27.29 6.96 -0.81
N GLU A 1184 27.87 7.07 0.38
CA GLU A 1184 27.87 5.99 1.36
C GLU A 1184 26.56 5.92 2.15
N LEU A 1185 25.64 6.87 1.96
CA LEU A 1185 24.32 6.87 2.61
C LEU A 1185 23.24 6.14 1.80
N ILE A 1186 23.55 5.71 0.58
CA ILE A 1186 22.66 4.84 -0.21
C ILE A 1186 22.43 3.54 0.59
N GLY A 1187 21.16 3.16 0.79
CA GLY A 1187 20.78 2.05 1.66
C GLY A 1187 21.05 2.23 3.16
N PHE A 1188 21.41 3.43 3.65
CA PHE A 1188 21.69 3.67 5.08
C PHE A 1188 20.45 3.44 5.96
N SER A 1189 19.28 3.92 5.53
CA SER A 1189 18.02 3.78 6.26
C SER A 1189 17.71 2.33 6.63
N SER A 1190 17.81 1.42 5.65
CA SER A 1190 17.58 -0.01 5.86
C SER A 1190 18.62 -0.63 6.80
N SER A 1191 19.90 -0.28 6.63
CA SER A 1191 20.98 -0.87 7.42
C SER A 1191 20.99 -0.40 8.88
N ILE A 1192 20.78 0.91 9.11
CA ILE A 1192 20.77 1.47 10.46
C ILE A 1192 19.53 1.01 11.25
N ARG A 1193 18.37 0.86 10.58
CA ARG A 1193 17.17 0.28 11.21
C ARG A 1193 17.38 -1.19 11.56
N GLY A 1194 17.92 -1.99 10.64
CA GLY A 1194 18.23 -3.40 10.92
C GLY A 1194 19.20 -3.55 12.10
N SER A 1195 20.26 -2.73 12.13
CA SER A 1195 21.29 -2.78 13.18
C SER A 1195 20.84 -2.25 14.54
N THR A 1196 19.74 -1.49 14.61
CA THR A 1196 19.23 -0.89 15.86
C THR A 1196 17.83 -1.32 16.23
N GLN A 1197 17.25 -2.31 15.54
CA GLN A 1197 15.84 -2.70 15.72
C GLN A 1197 14.88 -1.49 15.58
N GLY A 1198 15.21 -0.56 14.68
CA GLY A 1198 14.48 0.68 14.45
C GLY A 1198 14.68 1.77 15.51
N ARG A 1199 15.53 1.58 16.52
CA ARG A 1199 15.77 2.53 17.63
C ARG A 1199 16.68 3.71 17.31
N ALA A 1200 17.47 3.63 16.25
CA ALA A 1200 18.22 4.78 15.79
C ALA A 1200 17.28 5.80 15.14
N LEU A 1201 17.36 7.02 15.62
CA LEU A 1201 16.85 8.20 14.96
C LEU A 1201 18.00 8.89 14.29
N TRP A 1202 17.80 9.31 13.04
CA TRP A 1202 18.82 10.10 12.38
C TRP A 1202 18.17 11.21 11.59
N THR A 1203 18.78 12.39 11.67
CA THR A 1203 18.62 13.43 10.67
C THR A 1203 19.91 13.48 9.87
N ALA A 1204 19.80 13.84 8.61
CA ALA A 1204 20.94 14.10 7.76
C ALA A 1204 20.81 15.54 7.28
N GLU A 1205 21.74 16.39 7.66
CA GLU A 1205 21.79 17.80 7.27
C GLU A 1205 22.91 18.01 6.26
N TYR A 1206 22.74 18.92 5.31
CA TYR A 1206 23.80 19.20 4.33
C TYR A 1206 25.02 19.81 5.04
N ALA A 1207 26.20 19.23 4.81
CA ALA A 1207 27.44 19.66 5.46
C ALA A 1207 28.41 20.37 4.51
N GLY A 1208 28.00 20.63 3.28
CA GLY A 1208 28.86 21.17 2.23
C GLY A 1208 29.51 20.10 1.37
N TYR A 1209 30.49 20.55 0.58
CA TYR A 1209 31.34 19.73 -0.25
C TYR A 1209 32.71 19.58 0.41
N GLU A 1210 33.25 18.34 0.43
CA GLU A 1210 34.61 18.07 0.88
C GLU A 1210 35.39 17.31 -0.20
N MET A 1211 36.71 17.48 -0.21
CA MET A 1211 37.55 16.84 -1.20
C MET A 1211 37.36 15.31 -1.15
N LEU A 1212 37.00 14.72 -2.28
CA LEU A 1212 36.95 13.28 -2.41
C LEU A 1212 38.38 12.72 -2.17
N PRO A 1213 38.57 11.67 -1.36
CA PRO A 1213 39.89 11.12 -1.08
C PRO A 1213 40.68 10.85 -2.36
N ARG A 1214 41.99 11.16 -2.39
CA ARG A 1214 42.83 11.07 -3.60
C ARG A 1214 42.79 9.70 -4.27
N GLU A 1215 42.67 8.63 -3.49
CA GLU A 1215 42.54 7.25 -3.98
C GLU A 1215 41.25 7.00 -4.78
N LEU A 1216 40.17 7.73 -4.46
CA LEU A 1216 38.86 7.59 -5.08
C LEU A 1216 38.62 8.56 -6.25
N GLN A 1217 39.50 9.54 -6.45
CA GLN A 1217 39.40 10.56 -7.51
C GLN A 1217 39.29 9.93 -8.91
N ASN A 1218 40.36 9.29 -9.39
CA ASN A 1218 40.41 8.72 -10.74
C ASN A 1218 39.30 7.68 -11.02
N PRO A 1219 39.03 6.71 -10.12
CA PRO A 1219 37.93 5.78 -10.33
C PRO A 1219 36.56 6.47 -10.46
N THR A 1220 36.31 7.50 -9.65
CA THR A 1220 35.03 8.22 -9.65
C THR A 1220 34.89 9.10 -10.89
N ILE A 1221 35.95 9.83 -11.28
CA ILE A 1221 35.99 10.63 -12.50
C ILE A 1221 35.70 9.76 -13.73
N ARG A 1222 36.38 8.62 -13.88
CA ARG A 1222 36.14 7.68 -14.99
C ARG A 1222 34.68 7.19 -15.02
N SER A 1223 34.13 6.85 -13.86
CA SER A 1223 32.74 6.39 -13.73
C SER A 1223 31.73 7.46 -14.16
N VAL A 1224 31.91 8.70 -13.70
CA VAL A 1224 31.05 9.85 -14.07
C VAL A 1224 31.17 10.17 -15.57
N ARG A 1225 32.39 10.17 -16.12
CA ARG A 1225 32.64 10.41 -17.55
C ARG A 1225 31.98 9.35 -18.42
N LYS A 1226 32.14 8.06 -18.07
CA LYS A 1226 31.49 6.94 -18.74
C LYS A 1226 29.97 7.08 -18.73
N ARG A 1227 29.38 7.44 -17.58
CA ARG A 1227 27.94 7.68 -17.44
C ARG A 1227 27.46 8.79 -18.38
N LYS A 1228 28.22 9.88 -18.51
CA LYS A 1228 27.92 11.00 -19.41
C LYS A 1228 28.29 10.74 -20.88
N GLY A 1229 28.68 9.53 -21.25
CA GLY A 1229 29.08 9.19 -22.63
C GLY A 1229 30.36 9.89 -23.10
N MET A 1230 31.23 10.29 -22.18
CA MET A 1230 32.52 10.94 -22.47
C MET A 1230 33.66 9.91 -22.51
N ASP A 1231 34.79 10.28 -23.12
CA ASP A 1231 36.04 9.50 -23.06
C ASP A 1231 36.41 9.23 -21.59
N GLU A 1232 36.72 7.99 -21.20
CA GLU A 1232 36.98 7.65 -19.79
C GLU A 1232 38.19 8.42 -19.22
N GLU A 1233 39.19 8.72 -20.04
CA GLU A 1233 40.36 9.51 -19.65
C GLU A 1233 40.11 11.02 -19.79
N VAL A 1234 40.62 11.79 -18.82
CA VAL A 1234 40.60 13.26 -18.86
C VAL A 1234 41.64 13.74 -19.86
N LYS A 1235 41.25 14.68 -20.72
CA LYS A 1235 42.17 15.26 -21.70
C LYS A 1235 43.18 16.18 -20.98
N PRO A 1236 44.47 16.14 -21.33
CA PRO A 1236 45.48 16.97 -20.68
C PRO A 1236 45.28 18.46 -21.01
N ALA A 1237 45.84 19.35 -20.18
CA ALA A 1237 45.78 20.79 -20.42
C ALA A 1237 46.27 21.20 -21.82
N SER A 1238 47.28 20.51 -22.36
CA SER A 1238 47.79 20.75 -23.71
C SER A 1238 46.73 20.61 -24.81
N HIS A 1239 45.78 19.69 -24.66
CA HIS A 1239 44.70 19.49 -25.62
C HIS A 1239 43.80 20.73 -25.77
N PHE A 1240 43.63 21.51 -24.71
CA PHE A 1240 42.80 22.71 -24.71
C PHE A 1240 43.57 23.95 -25.17
N LEU A 1241 44.91 23.90 -25.20
CA LEU A 1241 45.77 24.98 -25.68
C LEU A 1241 46.09 24.88 -27.18
N GLU A 1242 45.88 23.71 -27.77
CA GLU A 1242 45.86 23.44 -29.22
C GLU A 1242 44.55 23.91 -29.88
#